data_AF-A0A327M1G3-F1
#
_entry.id   AF-A0A327M1G3-F1
#
_cell.length_a   1.000
_cell.length_b   1.000
_cell.length_c   1.000
_cell.angle_alpha   90.00
_cell.angle_beta   90.00
_cell.angle_gamma   90.00
#
_symmetry.space_group_name_H-M   'P 1'
#
loop_
_entity.id
_entity.type
_entity.pdbx_description
1 polymer ?
#
loop_
_entity_poly.entity_id
_entity_poly.type
_entity_poly.pdbx_seq_one_letter_code
_entity_poly.pdbx_strand_id
1 'polypeptide(L)'
;MTSVILTPGFRDLLEDDTILPGLKNFALDYEGELSALGDTDPAAPPSLSASLIQFFEQSTDPAYPQTYTVSFSGSGISPISSIEELETALMEGLATGTLDTVTIDYGSTEILSLDMGSTSYTLTTGNQSLEFTGAFPDTLGDFGALVGMASEIDNIVYMSSAEREAFLAPLMEYDITEVVLRDSGTELLSLGVDFATGSYTVAAGGYTLDATITTPPLHELLNTLLQMEMEWGEGGVQSPHLRLYDASGTLVAENADTSDPGSPHFHGGYAYFSYTPTVSETFYMFGASVGDAGIGFYDMGFWMSGSTGDWTELSEDADAPADATTPYIFNGPGTFTFNGVLFPEADRDWVAVELEADTEYQFSMSGFFEPPWEFEGYTLGPITLTDPMGETILHIPETDLTDAMALQALIDEISILLEGLGLPPLPEGLLGLNNGDPHLLTLDGAAYDFHAAGEYVLTRATDGSDFEVQARMSPVGENVTANVAAGVRLDGGNVMVDAAAANPLTVDGVATAVADGGFILVGQDRVYREGDTYTLIHTRDGDLETGYSAVVVGVVGGRVDITVALDGYWGGNVEGLLGNADGNAANDIALADGTPLDRPLKFDDVYGQYRDDWRVDDAADSLFSYGAGEGPDSYYLPNYPTGMIGLDNFDPADVSAAEAVVTAGGLAPGTLAFQQAVLDYLLTEDESYIDTATNTQTAIDSRPAEAPAIETPDTDGGGLEGLLTLSGKLTSLAGEDITGATVTFQPTGRSVSLARLTRDDGDFSFDMVAGEDGHLNATRGYDADTDPGINAGDALDVLRIAVGLPPSFGPAEAQNFVAADIDGDRRATAGDALDVLRHAVGLESEHTPHWTFFAADTDWDALDLGASNTSVSSGAAVDALAANFDVPMTGILIGNMETVVG
;
A
#
# COMPACT_ATOMS: atom_id res chain seq x y z
N MET A 1 -15.90 4.82 5.58
CA MET A 1 -15.53 6.08 6.23
C MET A 1 -14.28 6.56 5.49
N THR A 2 -14.10 7.85 5.19
CA THR A 2 -13.12 8.30 4.16
C THR A 2 -12.46 9.61 4.55
N SER A 3 -11.86 9.66 5.74
CA SER A 3 -11.29 10.92 6.23
C SER A 3 -10.02 10.75 7.05
N VAL A 4 -9.50 9.53 7.20
CA VAL A 4 -8.15 9.31 7.70
C VAL A 4 -7.14 9.78 6.64
N ILE A 5 -6.19 10.61 7.05
CA ILE A 5 -5.08 11.10 6.23
C ILE A 5 -3.81 10.44 6.74
N LEU A 6 -3.07 9.82 5.83
CA LEU A 6 -1.75 9.25 6.06
C LEU A 6 -0.86 9.71 4.90
N THR A 7 0.31 10.27 5.19
CA THR A 7 1.25 10.76 4.16
C THR A 7 2.54 9.93 4.16
N PRO A 8 3.37 10.01 3.10
CA PRO A 8 4.67 9.34 3.08
C PRO A 8 5.56 9.68 4.28
N GLY A 9 5.47 10.90 4.83
CA GLY A 9 6.22 11.29 6.03
C GLY A 9 5.86 10.47 7.28
N PHE A 10 4.66 9.89 7.34
CA PHE A 10 4.29 8.94 8.40
C PHE A 10 5.01 7.61 8.25
N ARG A 11 5.19 7.14 7.01
CA ARG A 11 5.96 5.93 6.71
C ARG A 11 7.43 6.12 7.04
N ASP A 12 8.02 7.24 6.64
CA ASP A 12 9.41 7.56 6.97
C ASP A 12 9.63 7.48 8.48
N LEU A 13 8.72 8.03 9.29
CA LEU A 13 8.78 7.93 10.76
C LEU A 13 8.76 6.48 11.29
N LEU A 14 8.06 5.56 10.64
CA LEU A 14 7.98 4.15 11.04
C LEU A 14 9.21 3.34 10.61
N GLU A 15 9.74 3.60 9.42
CA GLU A 15 10.81 2.81 8.80
C GLU A 15 12.22 3.35 9.11
N ASP A 16 12.36 4.67 9.29
CA ASP A 16 13.64 5.31 9.52
C ASP A 16 13.97 5.40 11.02
N ASP A 17 14.73 4.40 11.43
CA ASP A 17 15.38 4.25 12.73
C ASP A 17 16.24 5.46 13.18
N THR A 18 16.53 6.41 12.29
CA THR A 18 17.34 7.62 12.56
C THR A 18 16.52 8.85 12.94
N ILE A 19 15.19 8.79 12.88
CA ILE A 19 14.30 9.95 13.08
C ILE A 19 14.12 10.33 14.56
N LEU A 20 14.27 9.38 15.51
CA LEU A 20 14.24 9.64 16.97
C LEU A 20 15.53 9.22 17.70
N PRO A 21 16.71 9.69 17.25
CA PRO A 21 17.99 9.14 17.71
C PRO A 21 18.30 9.50 19.16
N GLY A 22 17.74 10.61 19.67
CA GLY A 22 17.90 11.04 21.06
C GLY A 22 17.21 10.13 22.08
N LEU A 23 16.00 9.64 21.75
CA LEU A 23 15.28 8.67 22.58
C LEU A 23 15.89 7.27 22.47
N LYS A 24 16.23 6.83 21.25
CA LYS A 24 16.77 5.48 21.02
C LYS A 24 18.12 5.25 21.69
N ASN A 25 18.96 6.28 21.78
CA ASN A 25 20.28 6.21 22.42
C ASN A 25 20.27 6.70 23.88
N PHE A 26 19.09 6.91 24.48
CA PHE A 26 18.98 7.33 25.86
C PHE A 26 19.49 6.23 26.80
N ALA A 27 20.42 6.58 27.67
CA ALA A 27 20.93 5.72 28.73
C ALA A 27 21.16 6.58 29.98
N LEU A 28 20.85 6.03 31.17
CA LEU A 28 21.02 6.76 32.42
C LEU A 28 22.50 6.83 32.82
N ASP A 29 22.99 8.00 33.21
CA ASP A 29 24.40 8.27 33.56
C ASP A 29 24.92 7.37 34.70
N TYR A 30 24.02 6.95 35.60
CA TYR A 30 24.32 6.14 36.78
C TYR A 30 23.46 4.86 36.86
N GLU A 31 23.03 4.29 35.73
CA GLU A 31 22.17 3.10 35.69
C GLU A 31 22.69 1.95 36.55
N GLY A 32 24.00 1.67 36.48
CA GLY A 32 24.63 0.58 37.24
C GLY A 32 24.59 0.82 38.75
N GLU A 33 24.96 2.01 39.20
CA GLU A 33 24.90 2.38 40.62
C GLU A 33 23.47 2.41 41.15
N LEU A 34 22.49 2.85 40.36
CA LEU A 34 21.07 2.85 40.73
C LEU A 34 20.50 1.44 40.81
N SER A 35 20.83 0.57 39.85
CA SER A 35 20.38 -0.82 39.85
C SER A 35 20.89 -1.58 41.09
N ALA A 36 22.10 -1.28 41.55
CA ALA A 36 22.69 -1.93 42.73
C ALA A 36 22.10 -1.45 44.08
N LEU A 37 21.25 -0.41 44.07
CA LEU A 37 20.52 0.07 45.25
C LEU A 37 19.36 -0.88 45.64
N GLY A 38 18.88 -1.73 44.73
CA GLY A 38 17.78 -2.67 45.01
C GLY A 38 18.13 -3.78 46.01
N ASP A 39 19.43 -4.06 46.22
CA ASP A 39 19.93 -5.12 47.10
C ASP A 39 21.01 -4.58 48.06
N THR A 40 20.59 -3.85 49.09
CA THR A 40 21.48 -3.26 50.11
C THR A 40 21.21 -3.76 51.54
N ASP A 41 22.24 -3.66 52.39
CA ASP A 41 22.15 -3.84 53.84
C ASP A 41 22.40 -2.51 54.58
N PRO A 42 21.73 -2.24 55.72
CA PRO A 42 21.99 -1.05 56.52
C PRO A 42 23.45 -0.97 57.00
N ALA A 43 24.15 0.09 56.60
CA ALA A 43 25.55 0.32 56.90
C ALA A 43 25.78 1.06 58.23
N ALA A 44 24.83 1.93 58.61
CA ALA A 44 24.87 2.73 59.84
C ALA A 44 23.44 3.13 60.29
N PRO A 45 23.23 3.43 61.58
CA PRO A 45 21.92 3.90 62.05
C PRO A 45 21.53 5.23 61.39
N PRO A 46 20.23 5.46 61.15
CA PRO A 46 19.75 6.68 60.50
C PRO A 46 20.01 7.92 61.35
N SER A 47 20.21 9.05 60.67
CA SER A 47 20.38 10.37 61.27
C SER A 47 19.09 11.16 61.11
N LEU A 48 18.48 11.63 62.21
CA LEU A 48 17.20 12.34 62.20
C LEU A 48 17.38 13.76 62.76
N SER A 49 16.94 14.76 62.02
CA SER A 49 16.87 16.16 62.46
C SER A 49 15.66 16.86 61.85
N ALA A 50 15.31 18.03 62.38
CA ALA A 50 14.17 18.80 61.91
C ALA A 50 14.34 19.36 60.48
N SER A 51 15.51 19.16 59.84
CA SER A 51 15.80 19.64 58.49
C SER A 51 16.47 18.61 57.58
N LEU A 52 16.80 17.43 58.09
CA LEU A 52 17.55 16.40 57.37
C LEU A 52 17.36 15.04 58.02
N ILE A 53 16.94 14.06 57.23
CA ILE A 53 16.91 12.64 57.58
C ILE A 53 17.90 11.92 56.65
N GLN A 54 18.74 11.03 57.18
CA GLN A 54 19.67 10.26 56.36
C GLN A 54 19.66 8.78 56.71
N PHE A 55 19.68 7.95 55.67
CA PHE A 55 19.89 6.50 55.74
C PHE A 55 21.21 6.15 55.06
N PHE A 56 21.88 5.11 55.56
CA PHE A 56 23.17 4.68 55.08
C PHE A 56 23.08 3.21 54.71
N GLU A 57 23.23 2.91 53.43
CA GLU A 57 23.02 1.59 52.85
C GLU A 57 24.30 1.11 52.17
N GLN A 58 24.56 -0.19 52.21
CA GLN A 58 25.72 -0.81 51.58
C GLN A 58 25.24 -1.86 50.59
N SER A 59 25.62 -1.75 49.32
CA SER A 59 25.25 -2.78 48.33
C SER A 59 25.86 -4.14 48.72
N THR A 60 25.05 -5.18 48.52
CA THR A 60 25.48 -6.57 48.68
C THR A 60 26.27 -7.07 47.46
N ASP A 61 26.22 -6.34 46.33
CA ASP A 61 27.04 -6.61 45.15
C ASP A 61 28.48 -6.08 45.37
N PRO A 62 29.51 -6.94 45.35
CA PRO A 62 30.89 -6.52 45.51
C PRO A 62 31.40 -5.59 44.39
N ALA A 63 30.71 -5.49 43.25
CA ALA A 63 31.01 -4.51 42.20
C ALA A 63 30.75 -3.06 42.63
N TYR A 64 29.89 -2.84 43.64
CA TYR A 64 29.48 -1.52 44.12
C TYR A 64 29.83 -1.30 45.60
N PRO A 65 31.13 -1.16 45.94
CA PRO A 65 31.61 -1.18 47.32
C PRO A 65 31.41 0.12 48.12
N GLN A 66 30.97 1.23 47.51
CA GLN A 66 30.75 2.46 48.27
C GLN A 66 29.42 2.42 49.03
N THR A 67 29.33 3.22 50.09
CA THR A 67 28.09 3.38 50.87
C THR A 67 27.17 4.35 50.14
N TYR A 68 25.90 3.98 50.03
CA TYR A 68 24.81 4.84 49.60
C TYR A 68 24.34 5.69 50.77
N THR A 69 24.16 6.99 50.56
CA THR A 69 23.54 7.89 51.52
C THR A 69 22.24 8.41 50.93
N VAL A 70 21.10 7.98 51.48
CA VAL A 70 19.79 8.51 51.09
C VAL A 70 19.44 9.64 52.04
N SER A 71 19.34 10.87 51.53
CA SER A 71 19.12 12.08 52.32
C SER A 71 17.78 12.72 51.98
N PHE A 72 16.90 12.87 52.96
CA PHE A 72 15.66 13.64 52.83
C PHE A 72 15.87 15.00 53.51
N SER A 73 15.89 16.07 52.73
CA SER A 73 16.08 17.44 53.21
C SER A 73 14.76 18.19 53.23
N GLY A 74 14.60 19.08 54.20
CA GLY A 74 13.35 19.83 54.35
C GLY A 74 13.36 20.77 55.55
N SER A 75 12.17 21.13 56.04
CA SER A 75 12.01 22.09 57.14
C SER A 75 10.92 21.70 58.13
N GLY A 76 11.25 21.75 59.42
CA GLY A 76 10.28 21.53 60.49
C GLY A 76 9.81 20.09 60.66
N ILE A 77 10.57 19.11 60.16
CA ILE A 77 10.27 17.67 60.23
C ILE A 77 10.09 17.25 61.70
N SER A 78 8.94 16.65 62.02
CA SER A 78 8.62 16.16 63.36
C SER A 78 7.58 15.04 63.29
N PRO A 79 7.66 14.02 64.19
CA PRO A 79 8.64 13.82 65.25
C PRO A 79 10.01 13.31 64.77
N ILE A 80 11.08 13.53 65.53
CA ILE A 80 12.47 13.13 65.18
C ILE A 80 13.15 12.28 66.26
N SER A 81 12.37 11.67 67.15
CA SER A 81 12.84 10.87 68.29
C SER A 81 13.33 9.48 67.88
N SER A 82 12.66 8.85 66.92
CA SER A 82 13.07 7.61 66.25
C SER A 82 12.42 7.52 64.87
N ILE A 83 12.94 6.63 64.02
CA ILE A 83 12.36 6.39 62.70
C ILE A 83 10.96 5.80 62.80
N GLU A 84 10.74 4.87 63.72
CA GLU A 84 9.45 4.21 63.97
C GLU A 84 8.37 5.22 64.37
N GLU A 85 8.73 6.25 65.15
CA GLU A 85 7.77 7.29 65.57
C GLU A 85 7.45 8.25 64.42
N LEU A 86 8.43 8.57 63.57
CA LEU A 86 8.22 9.38 62.37
C LEU A 86 7.37 8.64 61.34
N GLU A 87 7.64 7.35 61.12
CA GLU A 87 6.88 6.47 60.23
C GLU A 87 5.43 6.32 60.72
N THR A 88 5.24 6.07 62.02
CA THR A 88 3.89 6.03 62.62
C THR A 88 3.17 7.37 62.44
N ALA A 89 3.85 8.49 62.69
CA ALA A 89 3.27 9.81 62.52
C ALA A 89 2.94 10.13 61.05
N LEU A 90 3.73 9.63 60.09
CA LEU A 90 3.42 9.73 58.66
C LEU A 90 2.16 8.91 58.33
N MET A 91 2.10 7.64 58.73
CA MET A 91 0.94 6.77 58.49
C MET A 91 -0.35 7.31 59.15
N GLU A 92 -0.25 7.94 60.32
CA GLU A 92 -1.39 8.53 61.02
C GLU A 92 -1.75 9.96 60.54
N GLY A 93 -1.00 10.53 59.58
CA GLY A 93 -1.19 11.91 59.11
C GLY A 93 -0.88 12.99 60.16
N LEU A 94 -0.07 12.65 61.16
CA LEU A 94 0.30 13.51 62.29
C LEU A 94 1.70 14.13 62.14
N ALA A 95 2.48 13.69 61.14
CA ALA A 95 3.78 14.26 60.82
C ALA A 95 3.64 15.73 60.36
N THR A 96 4.60 16.57 60.74
CA THR A 96 4.62 18.00 60.37
C THR A 96 5.96 18.38 59.75
N GLY A 97 5.95 19.35 58.84
CA GLY A 97 7.13 19.86 58.15
C GLY A 97 6.98 19.74 56.63
N THR A 98 7.99 20.19 55.90
CA THR A 98 8.08 20.07 54.43
C THR A 98 9.26 19.22 54.03
N LEU A 99 9.20 18.64 52.83
CA LEU A 99 10.33 18.01 52.15
C LEU A 99 10.65 18.83 50.91
N ASP A 100 11.92 19.19 50.75
CA ASP A 100 12.39 20.05 49.66
C ASP A 100 13.13 19.21 48.60
N THR A 101 14.04 18.32 49.04
CA THR A 101 14.82 17.46 48.12
C THR A 101 15.12 16.10 48.76
N VAL A 102 15.04 15.03 47.97
CA VAL A 102 15.61 13.71 48.30
C VAL A 102 16.84 13.46 47.45
N THR A 103 17.98 13.15 48.04
CA THR A 103 19.20 12.80 47.28
C THR A 103 19.68 11.39 47.61
N ILE A 104 20.31 10.75 46.64
CA ILE A 104 21.03 9.49 46.81
C ILE A 104 22.48 9.74 46.37
N ASP A 105 23.39 9.65 47.33
CA ASP A 105 24.82 9.75 47.08
C ASP A 105 25.46 8.36 47.10
N TYR A 106 26.27 8.02 46.09
CA TYR A 106 27.15 6.86 46.12
C TYR A 106 28.58 7.31 46.46
N GLY A 107 28.99 7.07 47.71
CA GLY A 107 30.24 7.58 48.28
C GLY A 107 30.23 9.11 48.44
N SER A 108 30.68 9.84 47.42
CA SER A 108 30.69 11.33 47.42
C SER A 108 30.09 11.94 46.16
N THR A 109 29.50 11.10 45.32
CA THR A 109 28.87 11.49 44.06
C THR A 109 27.37 11.37 44.23
N GLU A 110 26.64 12.47 44.02
CA GLU A 110 25.18 12.43 43.91
C GLU A 110 24.83 11.70 42.61
N ILE A 111 24.09 10.61 42.72
CA ILE A 111 23.67 9.78 41.59
C ILE A 111 22.19 9.94 41.26
N LEU A 112 21.41 10.45 42.21
CA LEU A 112 19.99 10.77 42.04
C LEU A 112 19.62 11.94 42.95
N SER A 113 18.82 12.86 42.45
CA SER A 113 18.11 13.85 43.26
C SER A 113 16.66 13.97 42.80
N LEU A 114 15.73 14.10 43.74
CA LEU A 114 14.34 14.44 43.51
C LEU A 114 14.10 15.79 44.18
N ASP A 115 14.00 16.84 43.40
CA ASP A 115 13.56 18.15 43.85
C ASP A 115 12.03 18.18 43.90
N MET A 116 11.49 18.59 45.03
CA MET A 116 10.06 18.52 45.34
C MET A 116 9.49 19.92 45.56
N GLY A 117 8.38 20.23 44.90
CA GLY A 117 7.64 21.45 45.09
C GLY A 117 6.16 21.26 44.80
N SER A 118 5.32 22.21 45.22
CA SER A 118 3.86 22.10 45.09
C SER A 118 3.34 22.12 43.65
N THR A 119 4.18 22.47 42.67
CA THR A 119 3.80 22.56 41.25
C THR A 119 4.61 21.67 40.32
N SER A 120 5.77 21.21 40.77
CA SER A 120 6.58 20.28 39.99
C SER A 120 7.51 19.47 40.87
N TYR A 121 7.74 18.23 40.44
CA TYR A 121 8.78 17.34 40.95
C TYR A 121 9.80 17.10 39.84
N THR A 122 11.09 17.24 40.13
CA THR A 122 12.16 16.98 39.15
C THR A 122 13.10 15.91 39.67
N LEU A 123 13.10 14.76 39.01
CA LEU A 123 14.08 13.69 39.25
C LEU A 123 15.29 13.94 38.35
N THR A 124 16.50 13.98 38.90
CA THR A 124 17.75 14.24 38.18
C THR A 124 18.76 13.13 38.44
N THR A 125 19.40 12.63 37.39
CA THR A 125 20.52 11.69 37.48
C THR A 125 21.59 12.07 36.45
N GLY A 126 22.76 12.47 36.93
CA GLY A 126 23.83 13.00 36.07
C GLY A 126 23.37 14.22 35.28
N ASN A 127 23.36 14.11 33.96
CA ASN A 127 22.87 15.16 33.05
C ASN A 127 21.41 14.96 32.61
N GLN A 128 20.74 13.88 33.06
CA GLN A 128 19.35 13.61 32.71
C GLN A 128 18.39 14.12 33.78
N SER A 129 17.22 14.58 33.36
CA SER A 129 16.14 14.96 34.28
C SER A 129 14.77 14.53 33.76
N LEU A 130 13.92 14.06 34.66
CA LEU A 130 12.50 13.79 34.45
C LEU A 130 11.69 14.74 35.33
N GLU A 131 10.99 15.68 34.70
CA GLU A 131 10.16 16.66 35.38
C GLU A 131 8.68 16.28 35.26
N PHE A 132 7.96 16.32 36.37
CA PHE A 132 6.52 16.20 36.43
C PHE A 132 5.95 17.56 36.83
N THR A 133 5.00 18.07 36.07
CA THR A 133 4.26 19.31 36.37
C THR A 133 2.84 18.93 36.79
N GLY A 134 2.34 19.53 37.87
CA GLY A 134 1.01 19.24 38.39
C GLY A 134 0.75 19.97 39.69
N ALA A 135 -0.07 19.39 40.56
CA ALA A 135 -0.22 19.81 41.95
C ALA A 135 0.38 18.73 42.83
N PHE A 136 1.48 18.97 43.53
CA PHE A 136 2.12 17.91 44.33
C PHE A 136 2.11 18.22 45.82
N PRO A 137 2.10 17.20 46.69
CA PRO A 137 2.25 17.41 48.11
C PRO A 137 3.65 17.97 48.40
N ASP A 138 3.76 18.97 49.26
CA ASP A 138 5.06 19.48 49.74
C ASP A 138 5.16 19.46 51.28
N THR A 139 4.14 18.93 51.96
CA THR A 139 4.11 18.77 53.42
C THR A 139 4.05 17.30 53.84
N LEU A 140 4.71 16.96 54.95
CA LEU A 140 4.72 15.60 55.52
C LEU A 140 3.32 15.09 55.91
N GLY A 141 2.37 15.99 56.18
CA GLY A 141 0.98 15.61 56.44
C GLY A 141 0.29 15.09 55.17
N ASP A 142 0.56 15.71 54.03
CA ASP A 142 -0.03 15.33 52.74
C ASP A 142 0.58 14.01 52.23
N PHE A 143 1.89 13.78 52.45
CA PHE A 143 2.52 12.48 52.16
C PHE A 143 1.94 11.33 52.99
N GLY A 144 1.49 11.61 54.22
CA GLY A 144 0.86 10.59 55.06
C GLY A 144 -0.39 9.97 54.43
N ALA A 145 -1.19 10.78 53.72
CA ALA A 145 -2.36 10.31 52.98
C ALA A 145 -1.95 9.36 51.84
N LEU A 146 -0.94 9.73 51.05
CA LEU A 146 -0.41 8.91 49.96
C LEU A 146 0.18 7.57 50.44
N VAL A 147 0.92 7.58 51.55
CA VAL A 147 1.49 6.35 52.14
C VAL A 147 0.38 5.43 52.65
N GLY A 148 -0.67 5.98 53.27
CA GLY A 148 -1.85 5.23 53.66
C GLY A 148 -2.54 4.58 52.46
N MET A 149 -2.67 5.31 51.35
CA MET A 149 -3.23 4.76 50.10
C MET A 149 -2.40 3.62 49.52
N ALA A 150 -1.07 3.77 49.48
CA ALA A 150 -0.17 2.71 48.99
C ALA A 150 -0.30 1.40 49.78
N SER A 151 -0.64 1.47 51.07
CA SER A 151 -0.87 0.28 51.91
C SER A 151 -2.22 -0.40 51.69
N GLU A 152 -3.17 0.27 51.06
CA GLU A 152 -4.53 -0.20 50.81
C GLU A 152 -4.78 -0.48 49.31
N ILE A 153 -3.79 -0.29 48.44
CA ILE A 153 -3.92 -0.48 46.99
C ILE A 153 -4.24 -1.92 46.61
N ASP A 154 -3.71 -2.91 47.35
CA ASP A 154 -4.03 -4.33 47.18
C ASP A 154 -5.50 -4.64 47.49
N ASN A 155 -6.18 -3.74 48.23
CA ASN A 155 -7.59 -3.88 48.58
C ASN A 155 -8.54 -3.15 47.61
N ILE A 156 -8.03 -2.41 46.62
CA ILE A 156 -8.82 -1.57 45.73
C ILE A 156 -9.90 -2.35 44.95
N VAL A 157 -9.59 -3.61 44.60
CA VAL A 157 -10.49 -4.53 43.89
C VAL A 157 -11.67 -4.96 44.77
N TYR A 158 -11.51 -4.92 46.10
CA TYR A 158 -12.55 -5.28 47.08
C TYR A 158 -13.36 -4.09 47.59
N MET A 159 -13.06 -2.87 47.13
CA MET A 159 -13.79 -1.66 47.50
C MET A 159 -15.04 -1.51 46.64
N SER A 160 -16.14 -1.03 47.22
CA SER A 160 -17.32 -0.59 46.46
C SER A 160 -16.97 0.60 45.55
N SER A 161 -17.80 0.90 44.55
CA SER A 161 -17.55 2.05 43.65
C SER A 161 -17.42 3.37 44.42
N ALA A 162 -18.20 3.57 45.48
CA ALA A 162 -18.12 4.76 46.33
C ALA A 162 -16.84 4.78 47.21
N GLU A 163 -16.36 3.63 47.66
CA GLU A 163 -15.11 3.51 48.40
C GLU A 163 -13.89 3.68 47.50
N ARG A 164 -13.93 3.18 46.26
CA ARG A 164 -12.91 3.42 45.24
C ARG A 164 -12.86 4.89 44.83
N GLU A 165 -14.02 5.51 44.62
CA GLU A 165 -14.10 6.94 44.32
C GLU A 165 -13.49 7.77 45.47
N ALA A 166 -13.81 7.44 46.73
CA ALA A 166 -13.21 8.09 47.89
C ALA A 166 -11.71 7.77 48.08
N PHE A 167 -11.28 6.57 47.71
CA PHE A 167 -9.90 6.11 47.75
C PHE A 167 -9.05 6.82 46.69
N LEU A 168 -9.58 7.00 45.48
CA LEU A 168 -8.90 7.62 44.34
C LEU A 168 -9.00 9.16 44.33
N ALA A 169 -9.97 9.74 45.05
CA ALA A 169 -10.17 11.19 45.11
C ALA A 169 -8.89 12.01 45.45
N PRO A 170 -8.01 11.58 46.38
CA PRO A 170 -6.76 12.30 46.63
C PRO A 170 -5.77 12.23 45.47
N LEU A 171 -5.73 11.12 44.72
CA LEU A 171 -4.88 11.00 43.51
C LEU A 171 -5.34 11.96 42.41
N MET A 172 -6.63 12.26 42.36
CA MET A 172 -7.22 13.24 41.43
C MET A 172 -6.90 14.69 41.80
N GLU A 173 -6.45 14.99 43.03
CA GLU A 173 -6.04 16.36 43.40
C GLU A 173 -4.64 16.72 42.88
N TYR A 174 -3.85 15.74 42.42
CA TYR A 174 -2.44 15.96 42.06
C TYR A 174 -2.20 16.29 40.58
N ASP A 175 -3.22 16.17 39.71
CA ASP A 175 -3.29 16.65 38.31
C ASP A 175 -1.93 16.74 37.59
N ILE A 176 -1.27 15.61 37.32
CA ILE A 176 -0.04 15.63 36.51
C ILE A 176 -0.40 16.07 35.09
N THR A 177 -0.13 17.33 34.76
CA THR A 177 -0.47 17.93 33.47
C THR A 177 0.65 17.81 32.45
N GLU A 178 1.89 17.59 32.89
CA GLU A 178 3.03 17.48 31.99
C GLU A 178 4.11 16.55 32.57
N VAL A 179 4.73 15.76 31.70
CA VAL A 179 5.94 14.98 32.01
C VAL A 179 6.98 15.31 30.95
N VAL A 180 8.19 15.71 31.36
CA VAL A 180 9.27 16.10 30.44
C VAL A 180 10.56 15.37 30.76
N LEU A 181 11.08 14.62 29.78
CA LEU A 181 12.40 14.00 29.82
C LEU A 181 13.43 14.89 29.12
N ARG A 182 14.53 15.18 29.81
CA ARG A 182 15.65 15.94 29.27
C ARG A 182 16.97 15.18 29.41
N ASP A 183 17.86 15.37 28.46
CA ASP A 183 19.27 15.01 28.54
C ASP A 183 20.13 16.22 28.22
N SER A 184 21.03 16.58 29.14
CA SER A 184 21.95 17.71 29.03
C SER A 184 21.20 19.04 28.76
N GLY A 185 19.98 19.14 29.30
CA GLY A 185 19.06 20.28 29.14
C GLY A 185 18.24 20.29 27.84
N THR A 186 18.44 19.32 26.94
CA THR A 186 17.65 19.16 25.71
C THR A 186 16.42 18.32 26.00
N GLU A 187 15.23 18.77 25.59
CA GLU A 187 14.01 17.97 25.64
C GLU A 187 14.07 16.79 24.68
N LEU A 188 13.90 15.58 25.19
CA LEU A 188 13.83 14.36 24.39
C LEU A 188 12.38 13.94 24.14
N LEU A 189 11.56 14.04 25.19
CA LEU A 189 10.16 13.64 25.20
C LEU A 189 9.39 14.59 26.12
N SER A 190 8.23 15.04 25.69
CA SER A 190 7.22 15.64 26.56
C SER A 190 5.85 14.99 26.33
N LEU A 191 5.13 14.79 27.43
CA LEU A 191 3.75 14.31 27.46
C LEU A 191 2.91 15.35 28.21
N GLY A 192 1.98 16.00 27.52
CA GLY A 192 1.00 16.91 28.10
C GLY A 192 -0.36 16.25 28.22
N VAL A 193 -1.06 16.53 29.31
CA VAL A 193 -2.43 16.06 29.57
C VAL A 193 -3.28 17.22 30.07
N ASP A 194 -4.42 17.44 29.43
CA ASP A 194 -5.47 18.34 29.88
C ASP A 194 -6.72 17.54 30.23
N PHE A 195 -6.86 17.19 31.52
CA PHE A 195 -8.00 16.44 32.03
C PHE A 195 -9.35 17.17 31.90
N ALA A 196 -9.37 18.49 31.70
CA ALA A 196 -10.61 19.24 31.53
C ALA A 196 -11.17 19.11 30.12
N THR A 197 -10.30 18.93 29.12
CA THR A 197 -10.67 18.79 27.71
C THR A 197 -10.52 17.36 27.18
N GLY A 198 -9.82 16.47 27.91
CA GLY A 198 -9.48 15.13 27.46
C GLY A 198 -8.38 15.12 26.39
N SER A 199 -7.59 16.20 26.30
CA SER A 199 -6.54 16.33 25.30
C SER A 199 -5.20 15.79 25.82
N TYR A 200 -4.49 15.09 24.94
CA TYR A 200 -3.18 14.50 25.16
C TYR A 200 -2.25 15.00 24.07
N THR A 201 -1.07 15.46 24.45
CA THR A 201 -0.03 15.87 23.51
C THR A 201 1.24 15.09 23.80
N VAL A 202 1.84 14.46 22.79
CA VAL A 202 3.17 13.83 22.90
C VAL A 202 4.09 14.52 21.93
N ALA A 203 5.23 15.03 22.39
CA ALA A 203 6.25 15.61 21.53
C ALA A 203 7.60 14.92 21.70
N ALA A 204 8.22 14.55 20.58
CA ALA A 204 9.53 13.89 20.56
C ALA A 204 10.23 14.18 19.23
N GLY A 205 11.51 14.56 19.28
CA GLY A 205 12.31 14.77 18.06
C GLY A 205 11.77 15.84 17.09
N GLY A 206 10.93 16.76 17.57
CA GLY A 206 10.26 17.77 16.73
C GLY A 206 8.89 17.32 16.17
N TYR A 207 8.52 16.05 16.34
CA TYR A 207 7.18 15.56 16.04
C TYR A 207 6.23 15.91 17.18
N THR A 208 4.95 16.11 16.87
CA THR A 208 3.89 16.38 17.86
C THR A 208 2.65 15.57 17.51
N LEU A 209 2.25 14.67 18.42
CA LEU A 209 1.01 13.93 18.39
C LEU A 209 0.00 14.65 19.30
N ASP A 210 -1.08 15.15 18.74
CA ASP A 210 -2.21 15.67 19.47
C ASP A 210 -3.38 14.70 19.35
N ALA A 211 -3.90 14.23 20.47
CA ALA A 211 -5.08 13.37 20.52
C ALA A 211 -6.09 13.97 21.50
N THR A 212 -7.37 13.82 21.19
CA THR A 212 -8.43 14.13 22.16
C THR A 212 -9.21 12.86 22.40
N ILE A 213 -9.28 12.41 23.65
CA ILE A 213 -10.17 11.32 24.03
C ILE A 213 -11.20 11.94 24.95
N THR A 214 -12.46 11.94 24.52
CA THR A 214 -13.55 12.27 25.44
C THR A 214 -13.77 11.05 26.33
N THR A 215 -12.92 10.88 27.34
CA THR A 215 -13.13 9.88 28.39
C THR A 215 -14.16 10.43 29.38
N PRO A 216 -14.98 9.56 30.00
CA PRO A 216 -15.51 9.90 31.30
C PRO A 216 -14.35 10.10 32.30
N PRO A 217 -14.56 10.84 33.40
CA PRO A 217 -13.51 11.19 34.37
C PRO A 217 -12.61 10.00 34.77
N LEU A 218 -11.32 10.25 34.98
CA LEU A 218 -10.21 9.27 35.21
C LEU A 218 -10.54 8.06 36.09
N HIS A 219 -11.46 8.20 37.05
CA HIS A 219 -11.92 7.10 37.90
C HIS A 219 -12.70 6.01 37.13
N GLU A 220 -13.44 6.35 36.07
CA GLU A 220 -14.12 5.37 35.21
C GLU A 220 -13.10 4.59 34.37
N LEU A 221 -12.07 5.25 33.83
CA LEU A 221 -10.97 4.60 33.09
C LEU A 221 -10.14 3.66 33.98
N LEU A 222 -9.78 4.10 35.19
CA LEU A 222 -9.06 3.26 36.16
C LEU A 222 -9.92 2.07 36.61
N ASN A 223 -11.23 2.27 36.79
CA ASN A 223 -12.16 1.17 37.05
C ASN A 223 -12.19 0.17 35.89
N THR A 224 -12.13 0.62 34.63
CA THR A 224 -12.04 -0.26 33.45
C THR A 224 -10.72 -1.04 33.42
N LEU A 225 -9.59 -0.36 33.65
CA LEU A 225 -8.26 -1.00 33.62
C LEU A 225 -8.07 -2.02 34.74
N LEU A 226 -8.54 -1.72 35.96
CA LEU A 226 -8.51 -2.65 37.10
C LEU A 226 -9.41 -3.88 36.87
N GLN A 227 -10.48 -3.74 36.08
CA GLN A 227 -11.32 -4.86 35.67
C GLN A 227 -10.68 -5.71 34.56
N MET A 228 -9.79 -5.12 33.73
CA MET A 228 -9.03 -5.85 32.71
C MET A 228 -7.88 -6.71 33.28
N GLU A 229 -7.43 -6.46 34.52
CA GLU A 229 -6.35 -7.22 35.17
C GLU A 229 -6.80 -8.58 35.74
N MET A 230 -8.10 -8.87 35.73
CA MET A 230 -8.60 -10.24 35.92
C MET A 230 -8.14 -11.10 34.72
N GLU A 231 -7.23 -12.07 34.95
CA GLU A 231 -6.62 -12.89 33.89
C GLU A 231 -7.65 -13.37 32.84
N TRP A 232 -7.23 -13.35 31.57
CA TRP A 232 -8.00 -13.62 30.34
C TRP A 232 -8.55 -15.07 30.21
N GLY A 233 -9.20 -15.60 31.25
CA GLY A 233 -9.72 -16.96 31.27
C GLY A 233 -10.77 -17.28 32.35
N GLU A 234 -11.10 -16.38 33.29
CA GLU A 234 -11.93 -16.73 34.46
C GLU A 234 -13.11 -15.78 34.78
N GLY A 235 -13.62 -14.98 33.83
CA GLY A 235 -14.62 -13.92 34.12
C GLY A 235 -16.08 -14.35 34.40
N GLY A 236 -16.44 -15.63 34.21
CA GLY A 236 -17.82 -16.12 34.40
C GLY A 236 -17.98 -16.96 35.68
N VAL A 237 -19.14 -16.89 36.33
CA VAL A 237 -19.42 -17.63 37.59
C VAL A 237 -19.16 -19.12 37.43
N GLN A 238 -18.09 -19.63 38.04
CA GLN A 238 -17.82 -21.07 38.08
C GLN A 238 -18.84 -21.83 38.95
N SER A 239 -19.32 -22.97 38.43
CA SER A 239 -20.30 -23.85 39.10
C SER A 239 -21.60 -23.12 39.49
N PRO A 240 -22.39 -22.61 38.52
CA PRO A 240 -23.64 -21.93 38.81
C PRO A 240 -24.66 -22.88 39.45
N HIS A 241 -25.50 -22.30 40.30
CA HIS A 241 -26.49 -23.00 41.09
C HIS A 241 -27.81 -22.23 41.08
N LEU A 242 -28.79 -22.79 40.37
CA LEU A 242 -30.10 -22.18 40.19
C LEU A 242 -31.17 -22.95 40.96
N ARG A 243 -32.00 -22.24 41.71
CA ARG A 243 -33.14 -22.79 42.46
C ARG A 243 -34.42 -22.03 42.18
N LEU A 244 -35.54 -22.73 42.32
CA LEU A 244 -36.90 -22.17 42.22
C LEU A 244 -37.70 -22.52 43.47
N TYR A 245 -38.29 -21.52 44.10
CA TYR A 245 -39.16 -21.65 45.27
C TYR A 245 -40.59 -21.21 44.93
N ASP A 246 -41.60 -21.87 45.49
CA ASP A 246 -42.99 -21.44 45.40
C ASP A 246 -43.31 -20.25 46.34
N ALA A 247 -44.54 -19.74 46.28
CA ALA A 247 -44.99 -18.60 47.09
C ALA A 247 -44.92 -18.85 48.62
N SER A 248 -44.80 -20.11 49.05
CA SER A 248 -44.64 -20.48 50.46
C SER A 248 -43.18 -20.54 50.91
N GLY A 249 -42.23 -20.34 49.98
CA GLY A 249 -40.80 -20.52 50.20
C GLY A 249 -40.36 -21.98 50.16
N THR A 250 -41.18 -22.88 49.62
CA THR A 250 -40.80 -24.29 49.46
C THR A 250 -40.02 -24.46 48.16
N LEU A 251 -38.87 -25.13 48.22
CA LEU A 251 -38.07 -25.45 47.04
C LEU A 251 -38.84 -26.43 46.13
N VAL A 252 -39.06 -26.04 44.87
CA VAL A 252 -39.83 -26.84 43.89
C VAL A 252 -38.97 -27.38 42.75
N ALA A 253 -37.85 -26.73 42.43
CA ALA A 253 -36.86 -27.22 41.46
C ALA A 253 -35.47 -26.65 41.77
N GLU A 254 -34.41 -27.40 41.47
CA GLU A 254 -33.04 -26.92 41.52
C GLU A 254 -32.17 -27.65 40.49
N ASN A 255 -31.12 -26.97 40.02
CA ASN A 255 -30.01 -27.61 39.33
C ASN A 255 -28.70 -26.89 39.67
N ALA A 256 -27.62 -27.66 39.76
CA ALA A 256 -26.28 -27.16 39.97
C ALA A 256 -25.35 -27.79 38.93
N ASP A 257 -24.60 -26.95 38.22
CA ASP A 257 -23.50 -27.30 37.32
C ASP A 257 -23.71 -28.57 36.45
N THR A 258 -24.34 -28.39 35.29
CA THR A 258 -24.41 -29.44 34.27
C THR A 258 -23.19 -29.39 33.36
N SER A 259 -22.30 -30.38 33.52
CA SER A 259 -21.36 -30.77 32.47
C SER A 259 -22.10 -31.54 31.38
N ASP A 260 -22.94 -30.87 30.58
CA ASP A 260 -23.53 -31.49 29.39
C ASP A 260 -22.54 -31.39 28.22
N PRO A 261 -21.96 -32.52 27.74
CA PRO A 261 -21.03 -32.53 26.61
C PRO A 261 -21.69 -32.18 25.26
N GLY A 262 -23.01 -31.97 25.20
CA GLY A 262 -23.74 -31.53 24.01
C GLY A 262 -24.22 -30.07 24.03
N SER A 263 -23.99 -29.32 25.12
CA SER A 263 -24.36 -27.90 25.23
C SER A 263 -23.28 -27.02 24.59
N PRO A 264 -23.61 -25.83 24.02
CA PRO A 264 -22.61 -24.84 23.64
C PRO A 264 -21.67 -24.61 24.83
N HIS A 265 -20.36 -24.56 24.59
CA HIS A 265 -19.37 -24.32 25.65
C HIS A 265 -19.53 -22.88 26.16
N PHE A 266 -20.37 -22.66 27.16
CA PHE A 266 -20.47 -21.39 27.88
C PHE A 266 -19.31 -21.30 28.89
N HIS A 267 -18.57 -20.18 28.87
CA HIS A 267 -17.47 -19.91 29.78
C HIS A 267 -18.00 -19.65 31.20
N GLY A 268 -17.73 -20.54 32.17
CA GLY A 268 -18.21 -20.42 33.56
C GLY A 268 -19.10 -21.58 34.04
N GLY A 269 -19.60 -22.44 33.16
CA GLY A 269 -20.53 -23.51 33.56
C GLY A 269 -21.98 -23.06 33.48
N TYR A 270 -22.91 -24.02 33.65
CA TYR A 270 -24.30 -23.84 33.27
C TYR A 270 -25.23 -24.61 34.20
N ALA A 271 -26.34 -24.00 34.63
CA ALA A 271 -27.41 -24.64 35.38
C ALA A 271 -28.73 -24.50 34.62
N TYR A 272 -29.45 -25.60 34.45
CA TYR A 272 -30.70 -25.62 33.66
C TYR A 272 -31.74 -26.61 34.16
N PHE A 273 -33.00 -26.21 34.25
CA PHE A 273 -34.10 -27.16 34.50
C PHE A 273 -35.41 -26.72 33.85
N SER A 274 -36.35 -27.65 33.74
CA SER A 274 -37.72 -27.35 33.35
C SER A 274 -38.68 -27.59 34.51
N TYR A 275 -39.71 -26.76 34.64
CA TYR A 275 -40.72 -26.86 35.68
C TYR A 275 -42.12 -26.52 35.14
N THR A 276 -43.13 -27.24 35.61
CA THR A 276 -44.55 -27.01 35.28
C THR A 276 -45.32 -26.72 36.56
N PRO A 277 -45.72 -25.47 36.82
CA PRO A 277 -46.50 -25.11 37.99
C PRO A 277 -47.85 -25.82 38.02
N THR A 278 -48.33 -26.18 39.21
CA THR A 278 -49.69 -26.76 39.39
C THR A 278 -50.75 -25.70 39.73
N VAL A 279 -50.30 -24.48 40.01
CA VAL A 279 -51.11 -23.29 40.34
C VAL A 279 -50.45 -22.05 39.73
N SER A 280 -51.25 -21.03 39.38
CA SER A 280 -50.73 -19.74 38.92
C SER A 280 -50.46 -18.84 40.12
N GLU A 281 -49.19 -18.51 40.37
CA GLU A 281 -48.74 -17.67 41.48
C GLU A 281 -47.31 -17.14 41.25
N THR A 282 -46.82 -16.33 42.19
CA THR A 282 -45.43 -15.86 42.23
C THR A 282 -44.49 -16.98 42.67
N PHE A 283 -43.43 -17.19 41.90
CA PHE A 283 -42.28 -18.03 42.24
C PHE A 283 -41.04 -17.16 42.43
N TYR A 284 -40.04 -17.72 43.12
CA TYR A 284 -38.78 -17.02 43.40
C TYR A 284 -37.61 -17.83 42.84
N MET A 285 -36.93 -17.26 41.86
CA MET A 285 -35.67 -17.74 41.32
C MET A 285 -34.52 -17.29 42.22
N PHE A 286 -33.52 -18.15 42.36
CA PHE A 286 -32.35 -17.94 43.20
C PHE A 286 -31.11 -18.37 42.42
N GLY A 287 -30.22 -17.43 42.14
CA GLY A 287 -28.90 -17.68 41.55
C GLY A 287 -27.80 -17.60 42.59
N ALA A 288 -26.84 -18.53 42.53
CA ALA A 288 -25.63 -18.53 43.37
C ALA A 288 -24.51 -19.36 42.71
N SER A 289 -23.31 -19.34 43.29
CA SER A 289 -22.26 -20.32 42.99
C SER A 289 -22.30 -21.48 44.01
N VAL A 290 -21.98 -22.70 43.57
CA VAL A 290 -21.88 -23.87 44.46
C VAL A 290 -20.78 -23.63 45.50
N GLY A 291 -21.20 -23.49 46.77
CA GLY A 291 -20.27 -23.31 47.89
C GLY A 291 -19.75 -21.88 48.07
N ASP A 292 -20.40 -20.90 47.43
CA ASP A 292 -20.05 -19.47 47.49
C ASP A 292 -18.58 -19.22 47.05
N ALA A 293 -18.09 -20.04 46.11
CA ALA A 293 -16.68 -20.04 45.70
C ALA A 293 -16.42 -19.40 44.33
N GLY A 294 -17.43 -19.27 43.49
CA GLY A 294 -17.35 -18.64 42.18
C GLY A 294 -17.70 -17.15 42.25
N ILE A 295 -16.90 -16.34 41.57
CA ILE A 295 -17.08 -14.91 41.37
C ILE A 295 -17.23 -14.70 39.86
N GLY A 296 -18.11 -13.79 39.43
CA GLY A 296 -18.19 -13.41 38.02
C GLY A 296 -19.57 -12.99 37.58
N PHE A 297 -19.69 -12.67 36.28
CA PHE A 297 -20.95 -12.31 35.64
C PHE A 297 -21.79 -13.54 35.36
N TYR A 298 -23.11 -13.41 35.46
CA TYR A 298 -24.04 -14.45 35.08
C TYR A 298 -25.34 -13.87 34.52
N ASP A 299 -25.94 -14.65 33.62
CA ASP A 299 -27.31 -14.45 33.15
C ASP A 299 -28.18 -15.51 33.77
N MET A 300 -29.29 -15.12 34.41
CA MET A 300 -30.36 -16.04 34.82
C MET A 300 -31.66 -15.69 34.12
N GLY A 301 -32.43 -16.69 33.71
CA GLY A 301 -33.64 -16.43 32.94
C GLY A 301 -34.63 -17.58 32.94
N PHE A 302 -35.84 -17.29 32.43
CA PHE A 302 -36.85 -18.32 32.18
C PHE A 302 -37.66 -18.04 30.92
N TRP A 303 -38.17 -19.10 30.28
CA TRP A 303 -39.00 -19.00 29.08
C TRP A 303 -40.02 -20.14 28.97
N MET A 304 -41.05 -19.95 28.16
CA MET A 304 -42.04 -21.00 27.89
C MET A 304 -41.48 -22.00 26.87
N SER A 305 -41.71 -23.29 27.10
CA SER A 305 -41.28 -24.37 26.19
C SER A 305 -41.84 -24.13 24.77
N GLY A 306 -40.95 -23.87 23.80
CA GLY A 306 -41.30 -23.61 22.39
C GLY A 306 -41.57 -22.14 22.02
N SER A 307 -41.35 -21.17 22.92
CA SER A 307 -41.39 -19.74 22.57
C SER A 307 -40.09 -19.27 21.89
N THR A 308 -40.21 -18.46 20.84
CA THR A 308 -39.11 -17.71 20.22
C THR A 308 -39.53 -16.24 20.10
N GLY A 309 -38.88 -15.31 20.82
CA GLY A 309 -39.23 -13.89 20.79
C GLY A 309 -38.51 -13.06 21.86
N ASP A 310 -38.60 -11.72 21.70
CA ASP A 310 -37.90 -10.68 22.47
C ASP A 310 -37.90 -10.92 23.99
N TRP A 311 -36.70 -10.93 24.56
CA TRP A 311 -36.46 -11.04 26.00
C TRP A 311 -36.66 -9.67 26.64
N THR A 312 -37.41 -9.62 27.73
CA THR A 312 -37.43 -8.42 28.57
C THR A 312 -36.29 -8.55 29.57
N GLU A 313 -35.33 -7.65 29.46
CA GLU A 313 -34.12 -7.63 30.29
C GLU A 313 -34.34 -6.80 31.56
N LEU A 314 -33.76 -7.29 32.65
CA LEU A 314 -33.77 -6.62 33.94
C LEU A 314 -32.37 -6.75 34.51
N SER A 315 -31.66 -5.63 34.61
CA SER A 315 -30.26 -5.61 35.07
C SER A 315 -30.19 -5.19 36.54
N GLU A 316 -29.11 -5.57 37.19
CA GLU A 316 -28.84 -5.20 38.58
C GLU A 316 -28.43 -3.70 38.66
N ASP A 317 -29.40 -2.79 38.85
CA ASP A 317 -29.14 -1.35 38.79
C ASP A 317 -28.40 -0.76 40.03
N ALA A 318 -28.14 -1.57 41.07
CA ALA A 318 -27.32 -1.24 42.26
C ALA A 318 -27.10 -2.48 43.15
N ASP A 319 -25.89 -2.62 43.72
CA ASP A 319 -25.47 -3.62 44.73
C ASP A 319 -26.16 -3.41 46.09
N ALA A 320 -27.50 -3.42 46.08
CA ALA A 320 -28.31 -3.56 47.27
C ALA A 320 -28.77 -5.02 47.30
N PRO A 321 -28.37 -5.83 48.31
CA PRO A 321 -28.59 -7.28 48.26
C PRO A 321 -30.08 -7.59 48.19
N ALA A 322 -30.54 -8.08 47.04
CA ALA A 322 -31.89 -8.55 46.87
C ALA A 322 -32.05 -9.91 47.54
N ASP A 323 -32.36 -9.89 48.84
CA ASP A 323 -32.57 -11.09 49.61
C ASP A 323 -34.01 -11.65 49.47
N ALA A 324 -34.27 -12.77 50.17
CA ALA A 324 -35.58 -13.42 50.19
C ALA A 324 -36.74 -12.54 50.71
N THR A 325 -36.48 -11.35 51.25
CA THR A 325 -37.46 -10.38 51.76
C THR A 325 -37.65 -9.17 50.83
N THR A 326 -36.68 -8.86 49.97
CA THR A 326 -36.73 -7.77 48.98
C THR A 326 -36.18 -8.21 47.62
N PRO A 327 -36.87 -9.14 46.91
CA PRO A 327 -36.40 -9.65 45.64
C PRO A 327 -36.55 -8.62 44.51
N TYR A 328 -35.77 -8.78 43.45
CA TYR A 328 -36.06 -8.15 42.16
C TYR A 328 -37.40 -8.65 41.63
N ILE A 329 -38.23 -7.77 41.07
CA ILE A 329 -39.59 -8.14 40.64
C ILE A 329 -39.71 -7.95 39.13
N PHE A 330 -39.89 -9.06 38.42
CA PHE A 330 -40.26 -9.04 37.01
C PHE A 330 -41.78 -9.03 36.85
N ASN A 331 -42.32 -8.01 36.17
CA ASN A 331 -43.77 -7.82 35.96
C ASN A 331 -44.23 -8.01 34.50
N GLY A 332 -43.40 -8.59 33.63
CA GLY A 332 -43.67 -8.76 32.19
C GLY A 332 -44.37 -10.09 31.84
N PRO A 333 -45.01 -10.21 30.66
CA PRO A 333 -45.56 -11.46 30.16
C PRO A 333 -44.47 -12.32 29.48
N GLY A 334 -44.26 -13.55 29.93
CA GLY A 334 -43.40 -14.53 29.23
C GLY A 334 -41.90 -14.41 29.55
N THR A 335 -41.07 -14.68 28.53
CA THR A 335 -39.59 -14.78 28.51
C THR A 335 -38.85 -13.67 29.27
N PHE A 336 -37.88 -14.05 30.10
CA PHE A 336 -37.14 -13.18 31.03
C PHE A 336 -35.63 -13.48 31.02
N THR A 337 -34.81 -12.43 31.08
CA THR A 337 -33.37 -12.51 31.36
C THR A 337 -32.99 -11.48 32.43
N PHE A 338 -32.17 -11.89 33.39
CA PHE A 338 -31.57 -11.09 34.45
C PHE A 338 -30.06 -11.22 34.35
N ASN A 339 -29.36 -10.10 34.24
CA ASN A 339 -27.91 -10.07 34.30
C ASN A 339 -27.49 -9.55 35.69
N GLY A 340 -26.62 -10.29 36.35
CA GLY A 340 -26.11 -9.96 37.68
C GLY A 340 -24.65 -10.37 37.85
N VAL A 341 -24.06 -9.96 38.97
CA VAL A 341 -22.69 -10.33 39.37
C VAL A 341 -22.77 -11.10 40.69
N LEU A 342 -22.02 -12.20 40.83
CA LEU A 342 -21.91 -12.90 42.12
C LEU A 342 -20.60 -12.57 42.84
N PHE A 343 -20.70 -12.16 44.11
CA PHE A 343 -19.58 -11.92 45.02
C PHE A 343 -19.34 -13.08 46.02
N PRO A 344 -18.10 -13.26 46.54
CA PRO A 344 -17.73 -14.45 47.32
C PRO A 344 -18.32 -14.50 48.75
N GLU A 345 -18.88 -13.40 49.28
CA GLU A 345 -19.47 -13.36 50.62
C GLU A 345 -21.00 -13.17 50.58
N ALA A 346 -21.71 -14.29 50.46
CA ALA A 346 -23.16 -14.40 50.70
C ALA A 346 -24.08 -13.58 49.77
N ASP A 347 -23.54 -13.11 48.65
CA ASP A 347 -24.31 -12.47 47.60
C ASP A 347 -25.21 -13.49 46.87
N ARG A 348 -26.49 -13.16 46.79
CA ARG A 348 -27.58 -14.09 46.49
C ARG A 348 -28.74 -13.31 45.89
N ASP A 349 -28.89 -13.43 44.58
CA ASP A 349 -29.97 -12.74 43.89
C ASP A 349 -31.26 -13.53 43.92
N TRP A 350 -32.29 -12.91 44.50
CA TRP A 350 -33.65 -13.40 44.48
C TRP A 350 -34.48 -12.64 43.45
N VAL A 351 -35.03 -13.35 42.47
CA VAL A 351 -35.90 -12.78 41.44
C VAL A 351 -37.30 -13.37 41.54
N ALA A 352 -38.30 -12.52 41.79
CA ALA A 352 -39.71 -12.86 41.82
C ALA A 352 -40.32 -12.83 40.41
N VAL A 353 -40.96 -13.94 40.02
CA VAL A 353 -41.53 -14.16 38.68
C VAL A 353 -42.95 -14.73 38.79
N GLU A 354 -43.87 -14.31 37.93
CA GLU A 354 -45.25 -14.85 37.88
C GLU A 354 -45.34 -16.00 36.86
N LEU A 355 -45.74 -17.19 37.31
CA LEU A 355 -45.87 -18.37 36.44
C LEU A 355 -47.31 -18.88 36.40
N GLU A 356 -47.74 -19.40 35.25
CA GLU A 356 -49.10 -19.92 35.04
C GLU A 356 -49.18 -21.44 35.26
N ALA A 357 -50.29 -21.89 35.86
CA ALA A 357 -50.57 -23.32 36.05
C ALA A 357 -50.58 -24.08 34.71
N ASP A 358 -50.10 -25.33 34.74
CA ASP A 358 -50.08 -26.28 33.62
C ASP A 358 -49.28 -25.80 32.39
N THR A 359 -48.43 -24.78 32.54
CA THR A 359 -47.51 -24.29 31.50
C THR A 359 -46.09 -24.76 31.80
N GLU A 360 -45.40 -25.34 30.81
CA GLU A 360 -44.01 -25.77 30.97
C GLU A 360 -43.05 -24.60 30.73
N TYR A 361 -42.25 -24.28 31.74
CA TYR A 361 -41.21 -23.28 31.69
C TYR A 361 -39.83 -23.92 31.77
N GLN A 362 -38.86 -23.31 31.11
CA GLN A 362 -37.45 -23.65 31.13
C GLN A 362 -36.71 -22.52 31.85
N PHE A 363 -35.74 -22.87 32.69
CA PHE A 363 -34.95 -21.97 33.51
C PHE A 363 -33.48 -22.23 33.26
N SER A 364 -32.68 -21.17 33.14
CA SER A 364 -31.23 -21.28 33.01
C SER A 364 -30.49 -20.25 33.82
N MET A 365 -29.25 -20.61 34.18
CA MET A 365 -28.23 -19.70 34.65
C MET A 365 -26.91 -20.06 33.95
N SER A 366 -26.28 -19.10 33.29
CA SER A 366 -24.98 -19.24 32.63
C SER A 366 -24.02 -18.20 33.17
N GLY A 367 -22.79 -18.60 33.49
CA GLY A 367 -21.70 -17.64 33.50
C GLY A 367 -21.44 -17.15 32.07
N PHE A 368 -21.13 -15.87 31.90
CA PHE A 368 -20.75 -15.32 30.60
C PHE A 368 -19.61 -14.31 30.74
N PHE A 369 -18.96 -14.02 29.62
CA PHE A 369 -18.02 -12.92 29.47
C PHE A 369 -18.57 -11.99 28.40
N GLU A 370 -19.35 -11.02 28.82
CA GLU A 370 -19.52 -9.75 28.13
C GLU A 370 -19.10 -8.74 29.18
N PRO A 371 -17.85 -8.28 29.16
CA PRO A 371 -17.59 -6.93 29.62
C PRO A 371 -18.72 -6.04 29.09
N PRO A 372 -19.41 -5.26 29.94
CA PRO A 372 -20.47 -4.36 29.51
C PRO A 372 -19.82 -3.20 28.75
N TRP A 373 -19.31 -3.47 27.54
CA TRP A 373 -18.95 -2.44 26.60
C TRP A 373 -20.24 -1.95 25.96
N GLU A 374 -20.99 -1.15 26.70
CA GLU A 374 -21.60 -0.03 26.00
C GLU A 374 -20.46 0.98 25.81
N PHE A 375 -19.80 0.92 24.65
CA PHE A 375 -19.03 2.07 24.17
C PHE A 375 -19.97 3.28 23.87
N GLU A 376 -21.25 3.24 24.29
CA GLU A 376 -22.16 4.38 24.23
C GLU A 376 -21.58 5.55 25.03
N GLY A 377 -21.07 6.56 24.31
CA GLY A 377 -20.57 7.81 24.87
C GLY A 377 -19.05 8.01 24.74
N TYR A 378 -18.30 7.06 24.19
CA TYR A 378 -16.88 7.25 23.88
C TYR A 378 -16.74 7.89 22.50
N THR A 379 -16.18 9.09 22.45
CA THR A 379 -15.77 9.75 21.21
C THR A 379 -14.25 9.78 21.18
N LEU A 380 -13.67 9.10 20.19
CA LEU A 380 -12.29 9.35 19.82
C LEU A 380 -12.28 10.70 19.10
N GLY A 381 -11.87 11.75 19.78
CA GLY A 381 -11.64 13.04 19.14
C GLY A 381 -10.52 12.94 18.10
N PRO A 382 -10.23 14.03 17.38
CA PRO A 382 -9.25 13.98 16.31
C PRO A 382 -7.86 13.62 16.87
N ILE A 383 -7.17 12.73 16.16
CA ILE A 383 -5.75 12.42 16.37
C ILE A 383 -4.98 13.06 15.23
N THR A 384 -3.95 13.84 15.52
CA THR A 384 -3.12 14.51 14.52
C THR A 384 -1.66 14.32 14.87
N LEU A 385 -0.86 13.80 13.95
CA LEU A 385 0.60 13.78 14.05
C LEU A 385 1.19 14.80 13.08
N THR A 386 2.05 15.66 13.60
CA THR A 386 2.73 16.71 12.85
C THR A 386 4.24 16.47 12.89
N ASP A 387 4.91 16.69 11.76
CA ASP A 387 6.36 16.55 11.63
C ASP A 387 7.13 17.81 12.11
N PRO A 388 8.49 17.79 12.16
CA PRO A 388 9.30 18.95 12.54
C PRO A 388 9.18 20.18 11.62
N MET A 389 8.63 20.02 10.41
CA MET A 389 8.38 21.11 9.45
C MET A 389 6.99 21.73 9.64
N GLY A 390 6.13 21.12 10.46
CA GLY A 390 4.76 21.56 10.71
C GLY A 390 3.73 20.95 9.76
N GLU A 391 4.09 19.91 9.00
CA GLU A 391 3.17 19.19 8.12
C GLU A 391 2.45 18.06 8.87
N THR A 392 1.14 17.96 8.65
CA THR A 392 0.34 16.85 9.19
C THR A 392 0.63 15.58 8.40
N ILE A 393 1.18 14.57 9.09
CA ILE A 393 1.55 13.28 8.49
C ILE A 393 0.55 12.16 8.83
N LEU A 394 -0.19 12.31 9.93
CA LEU A 394 -1.36 11.48 10.27
C LEU A 394 -2.49 12.40 10.72
N HIS A 395 -3.71 12.17 10.23
CA HIS A 395 -4.92 12.74 10.79
C HIS A 395 -6.03 11.69 10.83
N ILE A 396 -6.48 11.35 12.03
CA ILE A 396 -7.70 10.57 12.26
C ILE A 396 -8.75 11.59 12.73
N PRO A 397 -9.86 11.75 12.01
CA PRO A 397 -10.92 12.68 12.41
C PRO A 397 -11.67 12.15 13.63
N GLU A 398 -12.49 13.01 14.23
CA GLU A 398 -13.40 12.60 15.29
C GLU A 398 -14.26 11.42 14.83
N THR A 399 -14.17 10.32 15.57
CA THR A 399 -14.80 9.04 15.26
C THR A 399 -15.65 8.61 16.45
N ASP A 400 -16.95 8.50 16.22
CA ASP A 400 -17.90 7.94 17.18
C ASP A 400 -17.64 6.43 17.29
N LEU A 401 -17.12 5.97 18.43
CA LEU A 401 -16.94 4.56 18.70
C LEU A 401 -18.23 4.04 19.33
N THR A 402 -19.25 3.78 18.52
CA THR A 402 -20.57 3.37 19.04
C THR A 402 -20.60 1.94 19.55
N ASP A 403 -19.67 1.08 19.08
CA ASP A 403 -19.53 -0.32 19.43
C ASP A 403 -18.13 -0.86 19.03
N ALA A 404 -17.86 -2.14 19.35
CA ALA A 404 -16.60 -2.80 18.98
C ALA A 404 -16.42 -2.98 17.46
N MET A 405 -17.50 -3.03 16.66
CA MET A 405 -17.40 -3.10 15.20
C MET A 405 -16.95 -1.77 14.61
N ALA A 406 -17.34 -0.63 15.19
CA ALA A 406 -16.88 0.69 14.78
C ALA A 406 -15.36 0.86 15.02
N LEU A 407 -14.86 0.36 16.14
CA LEU A 407 -13.42 0.31 16.42
C LEU A 407 -12.68 -0.59 15.42
N GLN A 408 -13.20 -1.79 15.15
CA GLN A 408 -12.60 -2.70 14.17
C GLN A 408 -12.60 -2.07 12.77
N ALA A 409 -13.67 -1.41 12.36
CA ALA A 409 -13.75 -0.74 11.06
C ALA A 409 -12.73 0.41 10.93
N LEU A 410 -12.48 1.16 12.01
CA LEU A 410 -11.43 2.19 12.04
C LEU A 410 -10.03 1.56 11.95
N ILE A 411 -9.78 0.47 12.67
CA ILE A 411 -8.52 -0.28 12.59
C ILE A 411 -8.32 -0.81 11.17
N ASP A 412 -9.33 -1.41 10.56
CA ASP A 412 -9.25 -1.91 9.18
C ASP A 412 -9.00 -0.78 8.17
N GLU A 413 -9.63 0.39 8.33
CA GLU A 413 -9.39 1.57 7.48
C GLU A 413 -7.94 2.06 7.61
N ILE A 414 -7.40 2.13 8.83
CA ILE A 414 -6.01 2.52 9.07
C ILE A 414 -5.05 1.48 8.50
N SER A 415 -5.30 0.18 8.72
CA SER A 415 -4.48 -0.91 8.18
C SER A 415 -4.41 -0.87 6.65
N ILE A 416 -5.54 -0.72 5.98
CA ILE A 416 -5.60 -0.58 4.50
C ILE A 416 -4.82 0.65 4.02
N LEU A 417 -4.92 1.78 4.73
CA LEU A 417 -4.18 2.97 4.37
C LEU A 417 -2.67 2.81 4.62
N LEU A 418 -2.27 2.14 5.70
CA LEU A 418 -0.87 1.81 5.98
C LEU A 418 -0.29 0.88 4.91
N GLU A 419 -1.04 -0.13 4.48
CA GLU A 419 -0.70 -0.97 3.33
C GLU A 419 -0.60 -0.17 2.03
N GLY A 420 -1.40 0.89 1.91
CA GLY A 420 -1.38 1.82 0.78
C GLY A 420 -0.21 2.79 0.75
N LEU A 421 0.47 3.01 1.88
CA LEU A 421 1.62 3.92 1.99
C LEU A 421 2.94 3.28 1.54
N GLY A 422 2.98 1.96 1.41
CA GLY A 422 4.13 1.22 0.92
C GLY A 422 3.81 0.47 -0.36
N LEU A 423 4.51 0.78 -1.45
CA LEU A 423 4.74 -0.24 -2.48
C LEU A 423 5.44 -1.42 -1.77
N PRO A 424 4.83 -2.61 -1.70
CA PRO A 424 5.51 -3.73 -1.08
C PRO A 424 6.77 -4.06 -1.90
N PRO A 425 7.87 -4.55 -1.28
CA PRO A 425 9.06 -4.94 -2.03
C PRO A 425 8.69 -6.00 -3.07
N LEU A 426 9.46 -6.12 -4.16
CA LEU A 426 9.18 -7.19 -5.12
C LEU A 426 9.40 -8.56 -4.45
N PRO A 427 8.53 -9.55 -4.71
CA PRO A 427 8.71 -10.91 -4.21
C PRO A 427 10.09 -11.46 -4.60
N GLU A 428 10.76 -12.11 -3.65
CA GLU A 428 12.05 -12.75 -3.89
C GLU A 428 11.85 -14.18 -4.37
N GLY A 429 12.55 -14.58 -5.44
CA GLY A 429 12.66 -16.00 -5.84
C GLY A 429 12.55 -16.24 -7.34
N LEU A 430 11.46 -15.79 -7.96
CA LEU A 430 11.16 -16.03 -9.37
C LEU A 430 11.04 -14.70 -10.11
N LEU A 431 12.05 -14.37 -10.91
CA LEU A 431 12.15 -13.11 -11.63
C LEU A 431 12.22 -13.38 -13.13
N GLY A 432 11.24 -12.89 -13.87
CA GLY A 432 11.22 -12.89 -15.33
C GLY A 432 11.19 -11.46 -15.87
N LEU A 433 11.81 -11.25 -17.04
CA LEU A 433 11.91 -9.94 -17.67
C LEU A 433 11.49 -10.03 -19.14
N ASN A 434 10.88 -8.96 -19.64
CA ASN A 434 10.65 -8.71 -21.05
C ASN A 434 10.81 -7.19 -21.28
N ASN A 435 12.04 -6.78 -21.56
CA ASN A 435 12.46 -5.38 -21.59
C ASN A 435 13.20 -5.06 -22.90
N GLY A 436 13.32 -3.78 -23.24
CA GLY A 436 14.01 -3.34 -24.45
C GLY A 436 13.27 -3.78 -25.72
N ASP A 437 14.02 -4.18 -26.75
CA ASP A 437 13.46 -4.79 -27.95
C ASP A 437 13.31 -6.31 -27.81
N PRO A 438 12.11 -6.79 -27.42
CA PRO A 438 11.90 -7.83 -26.43
C PRO A 438 13.09 -8.76 -26.16
N HIS A 439 13.89 -8.38 -25.18
CA HIS A 439 14.86 -9.25 -24.53
C HIS A 439 14.19 -9.96 -23.35
N LEU A 440 14.03 -11.28 -23.45
CA LEU A 440 13.40 -12.07 -22.40
C LEU A 440 14.45 -12.70 -21.49
N LEU A 441 14.17 -12.68 -20.20
CA LEU A 441 14.81 -13.51 -19.18
C LEU A 441 13.71 -14.36 -18.54
N THR A 442 13.76 -15.67 -18.69
CA THR A 442 12.77 -16.59 -18.09
C THR A 442 12.92 -16.64 -16.58
N LEU A 443 11.91 -17.18 -15.89
CA LEU A 443 11.85 -17.24 -14.42
C LEU A 443 13.01 -18.06 -13.82
N ASP A 444 13.55 -19.04 -14.57
CA ASP A 444 14.74 -19.81 -14.17
C ASP A 444 16.04 -19.28 -14.82
N GLY A 445 16.01 -18.20 -15.59
CA GLY A 445 17.19 -17.48 -16.05
C GLY A 445 17.72 -17.83 -17.44
N ALA A 446 16.92 -18.41 -18.34
CA ALA A 446 17.26 -18.48 -19.76
C ALA A 446 17.01 -17.11 -20.43
N ALA A 447 18.05 -16.53 -21.03
CA ALA A 447 18.00 -15.23 -21.70
C ALA A 447 17.97 -15.40 -23.22
N TYR A 448 16.93 -14.90 -23.89
CA TYR A 448 16.77 -15.01 -25.35
C TYR A 448 15.93 -13.87 -25.93
N ASP A 449 16.06 -13.64 -27.25
CA ASP A 449 15.34 -12.58 -27.95
C ASP A 449 14.11 -13.13 -28.67
N PHE A 450 13.00 -12.39 -28.63
CA PHE A 450 11.73 -12.80 -29.25
C PHE A 450 11.04 -11.62 -29.95
N HIS A 451 11.36 -11.39 -31.22
CA HIS A 451 10.86 -10.24 -31.99
C HIS A 451 9.62 -10.56 -32.83
N ALA A 452 8.73 -11.41 -32.35
CA ALA A 452 7.49 -11.73 -33.06
C ALA A 452 6.48 -10.59 -32.91
N ALA A 453 5.75 -10.23 -33.97
CA ALA A 453 4.70 -9.21 -33.89
C ALA A 453 3.35 -9.86 -33.56
N GLY A 454 2.66 -9.36 -32.54
CA GLY A 454 1.41 -9.92 -32.05
C GLY A 454 1.23 -9.74 -30.55
N GLU A 455 0.31 -10.51 -29.98
CA GLU A 455 0.06 -10.58 -28.54
C GLU A 455 0.42 -11.97 -28.04
N TYR A 456 1.15 -12.03 -26.93
CA TYR A 456 1.74 -13.27 -26.45
C TYR A 456 1.62 -13.41 -24.93
N VAL A 457 1.41 -14.63 -24.47
CA VAL A 457 1.38 -14.99 -23.05
C VAL A 457 2.82 -15.04 -22.52
N LEU A 458 3.18 -14.09 -21.65
CA LEU A 458 4.46 -14.11 -20.95
C LEU A 458 4.47 -15.19 -19.88
N THR A 459 3.42 -15.24 -19.06
CA THR A 459 3.22 -16.27 -18.05
C THR A 459 1.74 -16.39 -17.71
N ARG A 460 1.26 -17.61 -17.42
CA ARG A 460 -0.07 -17.88 -16.90
C ARG A 460 -0.05 -19.03 -15.90
N ALA A 461 -1.01 -19.04 -14.98
CA ALA A 461 -1.23 -20.14 -14.07
C ALA A 461 -1.65 -21.42 -14.79
N THR A 462 -1.14 -22.57 -14.33
CA THR A 462 -1.51 -23.91 -14.86
C THR A 462 -2.52 -24.65 -13.96
N ASP A 463 -2.72 -24.16 -12.73
CA ASP A 463 -3.63 -24.76 -11.75
C ASP A 463 -5.10 -24.29 -11.91
N GLY A 464 -5.35 -23.39 -12.86
CA GLY A 464 -6.66 -22.81 -13.14
C GLY A 464 -6.99 -21.56 -12.32
N SER A 465 -6.00 -20.99 -11.60
CA SER A 465 -6.12 -19.69 -10.94
C SER A 465 -6.17 -18.54 -11.97
N ASP A 466 -6.76 -17.41 -11.58
CA ASP A 466 -6.95 -16.23 -12.44
C ASP A 466 -5.70 -15.33 -12.48
N PHE A 467 -4.53 -15.90 -12.80
CA PHE A 467 -3.27 -15.16 -12.98
C PHE A 467 -2.69 -15.34 -14.38
N GLU A 468 -2.52 -14.24 -15.11
CA GLU A 468 -1.94 -14.23 -16.45
C GLU A 468 -1.33 -12.86 -16.79
N VAL A 469 -0.21 -12.88 -17.50
CA VAL A 469 0.50 -11.71 -18.02
C VAL A 469 0.71 -11.88 -19.52
N GLN A 470 0.31 -10.88 -20.30
CA GLN A 470 0.47 -10.82 -21.74
C GLN A 470 1.25 -9.57 -22.16
N ALA A 471 1.98 -9.67 -23.27
CA ALA A 471 2.64 -8.53 -23.90
C ALA A 471 2.16 -8.37 -25.35
N ARG A 472 1.96 -7.12 -25.77
CA ARG A 472 1.70 -6.75 -27.16
C ARG A 472 3.00 -6.23 -27.77
N MET A 473 3.50 -6.93 -28.77
CA MET A 473 4.75 -6.64 -29.46
C MET A 473 4.46 -6.11 -30.87
N SER A 474 5.01 -4.93 -31.20
CA SER A 474 4.80 -4.28 -32.50
C SER A 474 6.14 -4.00 -33.19
N PRO A 475 6.24 -4.11 -34.53
CA PRO A 475 7.45 -3.77 -35.26
C PRO A 475 7.89 -2.32 -35.01
N VAL A 476 9.19 -2.13 -34.80
CA VAL A 476 9.83 -0.80 -34.69
C VAL A 476 10.99 -0.60 -35.65
N GLY A 477 11.36 -1.66 -36.39
CA GLY A 477 12.45 -1.63 -37.37
C GLY A 477 12.44 -2.88 -38.24
N GLU A 478 13.61 -3.30 -38.73
CA GLU A 478 13.78 -4.52 -39.50
C GLU A 478 14.11 -5.69 -38.56
N ASN A 479 13.25 -6.72 -38.54
CA ASN A 479 13.38 -7.90 -37.69
C ASN A 479 13.36 -7.65 -36.17
N VAL A 480 12.93 -6.47 -35.76
CA VAL A 480 12.86 -6.02 -34.37
C VAL A 480 11.45 -5.53 -34.02
N THR A 481 10.97 -5.87 -32.84
CA THR A 481 9.73 -5.34 -32.23
C THR A 481 10.04 -4.57 -30.96
N ALA A 482 9.07 -3.80 -30.46
CA ALA A 482 9.06 -3.32 -29.08
C ALA A 482 7.78 -3.82 -28.38
N ASN A 483 7.84 -3.98 -27.05
CA ASN A 483 6.63 -4.13 -26.25
C ASN A 483 5.90 -2.78 -26.22
N VAL A 484 4.68 -2.71 -26.76
CA VAL A 484 3.89 -1.46 -26.81
C VAL A 484 2.80 -1.42 -25.75
N ALA A 485 2.40 -2.58 -25.21
CA ALA A 485 1.47 -2.67 -24.10
C ALA A 485 1.68 -3.95 -23.28
N ALA A 486 1.31 -3.91 -22.01
CA ALA A 486 1.20 -5.06 -21.12
C ALA A 486 -0.25 -5.26 -20.67
N GLY A 487 -0.70 -6.51 -20.62
CA GLY A 487 -1.99 -6.91 -20.06
C GLY A 487 -1.77 -7.84 -18.88
N VAL A 488 -2.47 -7.60 -17.77
CA VAL A 488 -2.37 -8.40 -16.54
C VAL A 488 -3.77 -8.73 -16.04
N ARG A 489 -4.03 -10.01 -15.76
CA ARG A 489 -5.25 -10.45 -15.08
C ARG A 489 -5.05 -10.35 -13.58
N LEU A 490 -5.91 -9.57 -12.93
CA LEU A 490 -6.03 -9.47 -11.49
C LEU A 490 -7.40 -10.01 -11.06
N ASP A 491 -7.57 -10.31 -9.76
CA ASP A 491 -8.81 -10.89 -9.18
C ASP A 491 -10.07 -10.09 -9.56
N GLY A 492 -9.97 -8.76 -9.64
CA GLY A 492 -11.10 -7.89 -9.96
C GLY A 492 -11.30 -7.51 -11.42
N GLY A 493 -10.41 -7.90 -12.33
CA GLY A 493 -10.50 -7.51 -13.75
C GLY A 493 -9.19 -7.51 -14.52
N ASN A 494 -9.27 -7.18 -15.81
CA ASN A 494 -8.11 -7.09 -16.70
C ASN A 494 -7.54 -5.68 -16.68
N VAL A 495 -6.25 -5.56 -16.36
CA VAL A 495 -5.53 -4.29 -16.39
C VAL A 495 -4.64 -4.25 -17.62
N MET A 496 -4.71 -3.15 -18.37
CA MET A 496 -3.84 -2.91 -19.51
C MET A 496 -3.08 -1.61 -19.30
N VAL A 497 -1.75 -1.66 -19.51
CA VAL A 497 -0.85 -0.50 -19.56
C VAL A 497 -0.37 -0.36 -21.00
N ASP A 498 -0.80 0.71 -21.68
CA ASP A 498 -0.52 0.98 -23.10
C ASP A 498 0.32 2.26 -23.24
N ALA A 499 1.54 2.14 -23.77
CA ALA A 499 2.46 3.28 -23.90
C ALA A 499 2.00 4.34 -24.90
N ALA A 500 1.15 3.96 -25.87
CA ALA A 500 0.64 4.89 -26.88
C ALA A 500 -0.59 5.68 -26.39
N ALA A 501 -1.21 5.28 -25.29
CA ALA A 501 -2.42 5.89 -24.78
C ALA A 501 -2.12 7.18 -23.98
N ALA A 502 -2.94 8.21 -24.17
CA ALA A 502 -2.83 9.46 -23.40
C ALA A 502 -3.01 9.26 -21.89
N ASN A 503 -3.79 8.25 -21.50
CA ASN A 503 -3.76 7.67 -20.17
C ASN A 503 -3.31 6.21 -20.32
N PRO A 504 -2.09 5.85 -19.90
CA PRO A 504 -1.56 4.51 -20.12
C PRO A 504 -2.37 3.41 -19.44
N LEU A 505 -2.98 3.69 -18.28
CA LEU A 505 -3.67 2.67 -17.49
C LEU A 505 -5.16 2.58 -17.84
N THR A 506 -5.61 1.37 -18.15
CA THR A 506 -7.03 1.01 -18.25
C THR A 506 -7.35 -0.20 -17.38
N VAL A 507 -8.55 -0.22 -16.80
CA VAL A 507 -9.11 -1.35 -16.06
C VAL A 507 -10.41 -1.75 -16.74
N ASP A 508 -10.51 -2.98 -17.24
CA ASP A 508 -11.61 -3.48 -18.07
C ASP A 508 -11.96 -2.54 -19.24
N GLY A 509 -10.93 -1.96 -19.86
CA GLY A 509 -11.04 -1.03 -20.98
C GLY A 509 -11.50 0.39 -20.63
N VAL A 510 -11.68 0.70 -19.35
CA VAL A 510 -11.97 2.05 -18.87
C VAL A 510 -10.66 2.73 -18.47
N ALA A 511 -10.37 3.89 -19.06
CA ALA A 511 -9.21 4.69 -18.68
C ALA A 511 -9.31 5.13 -17.21
N THR A 512 -8.30 4.75 -16.42
CA THR A 512 -8.29 4.93 -14.97
C THR A 512 -7.09 5.77 -14.58
N ALA A 513 -7.30 6.87 -13.87
CA ALA A 513 -6.22 7.74 -13.40
C ALA A 513 -5.79 7.33 -11.99
N VAL A 514 -4.48 7.20 -11.78
CA VAL A 514 -3.86 6.99 -10.47
C VAL A 514 -2.94 8.17 -10.21
N ALA A 515 -3.02 8.77 -9.03
CA ALA A 515 -2.09 9.84 -8.66
C ALA A 515 -0.66 9.29 -8.54
N ASP A 516 0.33 10.14 -8.77
CA ASP A 516 1.73 9.78 -8.52
C ASP A 516 1.95 9.44 -7.04
N GLY A 517 2.62 8.32 -6.75
CA GLY A 517 2.75 7.74 -5.42
C GLY A 517 1.45 7.14 -4.85
N GLY A 518 0.39 7.06 -5.66
CA GLY A 518 -0.91 6.51 -5.27
C GLY A 518 -1.13 5.08 -5.75
N PHE A 519 -2.25 4.50 -5.34
CA PHE A 519 -2.71 3.19 -5.80
C PHE A 519 -4.23 3.13 -5.96
N ILE A 520 -4.71 2.07 -6.61
CA ILE A 520 -6.11 1.70 -6.70
C ILE A 520 -6.28 0.21 -6.38
N LEU A 521 -7.48 -0.17 -5.95
CA LEU A 521 -7.89 -1.57 -5.81
C LEU A 521 -8.56 -2.05 -7.10
N VAL A 522 -8.22 -3.27 -7.52
CA VAL A 522 -8.86 -4.02 -8.61
C VAL A 522 -9.29 -5.37 -8.03
N GLY A 523 -10.50 -5.42 -7.46
CA GLY A 523 -10.92 -6.56 -6.64
C GLY A 523 -10.17 -6.56 -5.31
N GLN A 524 -9.53 -7.67 -4.95
CA GLN A 524 -8.61 -7.75 -3.81
C GLN A 524 -7.16 -7.38 -4.15
N ASP A 525 -6.87 -7.19 -5.44
CA ASP A 525 -5.54 -6.86 -5.94
C ASP A 525 -5.32 -5.35 -6.03
N ARG A 526 -4.06 -4.94 -6.21
CA ARG A 526 -3.64 -3.53 -6.12
C ARG A 526 -2.86 -3.10 -7.36
N VAL A 527 -3.05 -1.85 -7.80
CA VAL A 527 -2.22 -1.21 -8.83
C VAL A 527 -1.64 0.08 -8.27
N TYR A 528 -0.34 0.12 -8.07
CA TYR A 528 0.43 1.28 -7.62
C TYR A 528 1.01 2.03 -8.81
N ARG A 529 1.21 3.35 -8.67
CA ARG A 529 1.86 4.19 -9.67
C ARG A 529 2.96 5.05 -9.05
N GLU A 530 4.16 4.95 -9.60
CA GLU A 530 5.32 5.80 -9.30
C GLU A 530 5.91 6.35 -10.60
N GLY A 531 5.75 7.65 -10.84
CA GLY A 531 6.10 8.27 -12.11
C GLY A 531 5.40 7.57 -13.28
N ASP A 532 6.17 7.10 -14.24
CA ASP A 532 5.70 6.34 -15.40
C ASP A 532 5.72 4.82 -15.20
N THR A 533 5.91 4.37 -13.96
CA THR A 533 5.93 2.95 -13.57
C THR A 533 4.64 2.56 -12.88
N TYR A 534 4.06 1.44 -13.30
CA TYR A 534 2.89 0.82 -12.70
C TYR A 534 3.29 -0.53 -12.10
N THR A 535 3.01 -0.74 -10.82
CA THR A 535 3.25 -2.01 -10.16
C THR A 535 1.93 -2.66 -9.78
N LEU A 536 1.63 -3.78 -10.41
CA LEU A 536 0.40 -4.53 -10.26
C LEU A 536 0.68 -5.70 -9.32
N ILE A 537 -0.01 -5.73 -8.18
CA ILE A 537 0.15 -6.75 -7.14
C ILE A 537 -1.03 -7.70 -7.19
N HIS A 538 -0.72 -8.98 -7.38
CA HIS A 538 -1.67 -10.09 -7.33
C HIS A 538 -1.50 -10.88 -6.02
N THR A 539 -2.61 -11.12 -5.34
CA THR A 539 -2.70 -11.88 -4.09
C THR A 539 -3.61 -13.09 -4.26
N ARG A 540 -3.40 -14.14 -3.45
CA ARG A 540 -4.26 -15.33 -3.54
C ARG A 540 -5.58 -15.17 -2.78
N ASP A 541 -5.58 -14.40 -1.70
CA ASP A 541 -6.72 -14.22 -0.80
C ASP A 541 -6.96 -12.75 -0.38
N GLY A 542 -6.33 -11.80 -1.08
CA GLY A 542 -6.38 -10.37 -0.76
C GLY A 542 -5.35 -9.90 0.26
N ASP A 543 -4.71 -10.84 0.95
CA ASP A 543 -3.76 -10.56 2.02
C ASP A 543 -2.31 -10.61 1.47
N LEU A 544 -1.58 -9.51 1.66
CA LEU A 544 -0.17 -9.42 1.27
C LEU A 544 0.73 -10.27 2.18
N GLU A 545 0.31 -10.56 3.42
CA GLU A 545 1.09 -11.35 4.36
C GLU A 545 1.11 -12.84 4.01
N THR A 546 0.13 -13.33 3.24
CA THR A 546 0.05 -14.73 2.83
C THR A 546 0.90 -15.05 1.58
N GLY A 547 1.50 -14.01 0.97
CA GLY A 547 2.31 -14.07 -0.25
C GLY A 547 1.63 -13.39 -1.43
N TYR A 548 2.41 -12.69 -2.25
CA TYR A 548 1.93 -11.95 -3.41
C TYR A 548 2.90 -12.04 -4.58
N SER A 549 2.38 -11.81 -5.79
CA SER A 549 3.16 -11.67 -7.02
C SER A 549 3.04 -10.24 -7.53
N ALA A 550 4.07 -9.74 -8.21
CA ALA A 550 4.13 -8.39 -8.72
C ALA A 550 4.48 -8.37 -10.21
N VAL A 551 3.79 -7.53 -10.98
CA VAL A 551 4.15 -7.20 -12.36
C VAL A 551 4.44 -5.70 -12.40
N VAL A 552 5.68 -5.34 -12.71
CA VAL A 552 6.12 -3.95 -12.86
C VAL A 552 6.15 -3.62 -14.34
N VAL A 553 5.43 -2.58 -14.73
CA VAL A 553 5.34 -2.08 -16.10
C VAL A 553 5.82 -0.63 -16.14
N GLY A 554 7.02 -0.40 -16.68
CA GLY A 554 7.59 0.92 -16.89
C GLY A 554 7.25 1.46 -18.28
N VAL A 555 6.61 2.62 -18.38
CA VAL A 555 6.34 3.27 -19.67
C VAL A 555 7.56 4.12 -20.05
N VAL A 556 8.17 3.84 -21.22
CA VAL A 556 9.33 4.55 -21.73
C VAL A 556 9.05 5.02 -23.15
N GLY A 557 8.67 6.30 -23.29
CA GLY A 557 8.26 6.84 -24.59
C GLY A 557 7.08 6.06 -25.17
N GLY A 558 7.25 5.45 -26.34
CA GLY A 558 6.23 4.64 -27.02
C GLY A 558 6.28 3.13 -26.72
N ARG A 559 7.08 2.69 -25.74
CA ARG A 559 7.21 1.27 -25.35
C ARG A 559 6.97 1.06 -23.85
N VAL A 560 6.83 -0.20 -23.45
CA VAL A 560 6.80 -0.63 -22.05
C VAL A 560 7.91 -1.64 -21.75
N ASP A 561 8.49 -1.57 -20.57
CA ASP A 561 9.35 -2.61 -20.00
C ASP A 561 8.58 -3.39 -18.94
N ILE A 562 8.66 -4.72 -18.97
CA ILE A 562 7.83 -5.61 -18.15
C ILE A 562 8.73 -6.49 -17.28
N THR A 563 8.61 -6.33 -15.97
CA THR A 563 9.24 -7.22 -14.98
C THR A 563 8.17 -8.02 -14.25
N VAL A 564 8.34 -9.33 -14.18
CA VAL A 564 7.45 -10.26 -13.49
C VAL A 564 8.20 -10.86 -12.31
N ALA A 565 7.74 -10.58 -11.09
CA ALA A 565 8.28 -11.14 -9.86
C ALA A 565 7.19 -11.98 -9.18
N LEU A 566 7.37 -13.31 -9.17
CA LEU A 566 6.37 -14.24 -8.66
C LEU A 566 6.70 -14.72 -7.25
N ASP A 567 5.65 -14.92 -6.46
CA ASP A 567 5.74 -15.65 -5.19
C ASP A 567 6.26 -17.09 -5.43
N GLY A 568 6.99 -17.65 -4.47
CA GLY A 568 7.52 -19.01 -4.54
C GLY A 568 6.45 -20.10 -4.73
N TYR A 569 5.18 -19.82 -4.42
CA TYR A 569 4.02 -20.66 -4.75
C TYR A 569 3.96 -21.05 -6.23
N TRP A 570 4.38 -20.17 -7.13
CA TRP A 570 4.27 -20.37 -8.58
C TRP A 570 5.34 -21.28 -9.17
N GLY A 571 6.32 -21.72 -8.38
CA GLY A 571 7.38 -22.63 -8.84
C GLY A 571 6.82 -23.93 -9.42
N GLY A 572 7.01 -24.15 -10.72
CA GLY A 572 6.49 -25.29 -11.48
C GLY A 572 4.99 -25.26 -11.80
N ASN A 573 4.30 -24.16 -11.45
CA ASN A 573 2.84 -24.01 -11.61
C ASN A 573 2.45 -22.94 -12.63
N VAL A 574 3.41 -22.43 -13.40
CA VAL A 574 3.17 -21.46 -14.48
C VAL A 574 3.71 -21.97 -15.81
N GLU A 575 3.27 -21.36 -16.91
CA GLU A 575 3.77 -21.62 -18.24
C GLU A 575 3.67 -20.36 -19.12
N GLY A 576 4.51 -20.23 -20.14
CA GLY A 576 4.53 -19.07 -21.04
C GLY A 576 5.90 -18.85 -21.68
N LEU A 577 6.06 -17.70 -22.34
CA LEU A 577 7.36 -17.27 -22.87
C LEU A 577 8.44 -17.09 -21.79
N LEU A 578 8.05 -16.93 -20.52
CA LEU A 578 8.95 -16.85 -19.36
C LEU A 578 9.25 -18.21 -18.69
N GLY A 579 8.89 -19.33 -19.33
CA GLY A 579 9.17 -20.67 -18.83
C GLY A 579 8.17 -21.18 -17.79
N ASN A 580 8.56 -22.24 -17.08
CA ASN A 580 7.68 -22.93 -16.13
C ASN A 580 8.09 -22.79 -14.66
N ALA A 581 9.21 -22.11 -14.39
CA ALA A 581 9.73 -21.86 -13.05
C ALA A 581 10.01 -23.14 -12.24
N ASP A 582 10.48 -24.21 -12.90
CA ASP A 582 10.80 -25.49 -12.24
C ASP A 582 12.24 -25.56 -11.69
N GLY A 583 12.99 -24.47 -11.82
CA GLY A 583 14.38 -24.32 -11.40
C GLY A 583 15.39 -24.74 -12.46
N ASN A 584 14.98 -24.95 -13.71
CA ASN A 584 15.85 -25.42 -14.79
C ASN A 584 15.69 -24.63 -16.10
N ALA A 585 16.54 -23.61 -16.26
CA ALA A 585 16.68 -22.80 -17.47
C ALA A 585 16.83 -23.62 -18.78
N ALA A 586 17.36 -24.84 -18.69
CA ALA A 586 17.55 -25.69 -19.86
C ALA A 586 16.22 -26.18 -20.49
N ASN A 587 15.06 -26.03 -19.85
CA ASN A 587 13.77 -26.40 -20.43
C ASN A 587 12.71 -25.30 -20.44
N ASP A 588 13.09 -24.04 -20.19
CA ASP A 588 12.12 -22.94 -20.17
C ASP A 588 11.56 -22.58 -21.54
N ILE A 589 12.40 -22.63 -22.58
CA ILE A 589 11.97 -22.33 -23.95
C ILE A 589 11.33 -23.60 -24.52
N ALA A 590 10.03 -23.78 -24.28
CA ALA A 590 9.28 -24.98 -24.59
C ALA A 590 7.95 -24.70 -25.29
N LEU A 591 7.50 -25.66 -26.10
CA LEU A 591 6.16 -25.69 -26.67
C LEU A 591 5.10 -25.80 -25.57
N ALA A 592 3.84 -25.51 -25.89
CA ALA A 592 2.71 -25.59 -24.93
C ALA A 592 2.47 -27.02 -24.41
N ASP A 593 3.01 -28.05 -25.06
CA ASP A 593 2.97 -29.43 -24.57
C ASP A 593 4.12 -29.78 -23.60
N GLY A 594 4.96 -28.79 -23.27
CA GLY A 594 6.12 -28.92 -22.40
C GLY A 594 7.39 -29.45 -23.08
N THR A 595 7.38 -29.66 -24.41
CA THR A 595 8.57 -30.10 -25.15
C THR A 595 9.57 -28.94 -25.29
N PRO A 596 10.79 -29.03 -24.73
CA PRO A 596 11.79 -27.98 -24.87
C PRO A 596 12.32 -27.90 -26.31
N LEU A 597 12.63 -26.70 -26.78
CA LEU A 597 13.28 -26.50 -28.08
C LEU A 597 14.73 -26.99 -28.05
N ASP A 598 15.20 -27.50 -29.19
CA ASP A 598 16.59 -27.91 -29.36
C ASP A 598 17.53 -26.68 -29.31
N ARG A 599 18.73 -26.87 -28.76
CA ARG A 599 19.81 -25.86 -28.78
C ARG A 599 20.92 -26.26 -29.77
N PRO A 600 21.50 -25.33 -30.55
CA PRO A 600 21.18 -23.90 -30.62
C PRO A 600 19.75 -23.63 -31.14
N LEU A 601 19.15 -22.52 -30.69
CA LEU A 601 17.80 -22.11 -31.09
C LEU A 601 17.79 -21.73 -32.56
N LYS A 602 16.87 -22.31 -33.34
CA LYS A 602 16.73 -22.04 -34.77
C LYS A 602 15.54 -21.14 -35.06
N PHE A 603 15.66 -20.35 -36.11
CA PHE A 603 14.59 -19.46 -36.59
C PHE A 603 13.24 -20.17 -36.72
N ASP A 604 13.19 -21.30 -37.44
CA ASP A 604 11.95 -22.05 -37.68
C ASP A 604 11.34 -22.67 -36.40
N ASP A 605 12.16 -22.94 -35.38
CA ASP A 605 11.69 -23.52 -34.12
C ASP A 605 11.06 -22.43 -33.23
N VAL A 606 11.70 -21.25 -33.13
CA VAL A 606 11.23 -20.10 -32.32
C VAL A 606 10.05 -19.39 -32.97
N TYR A 607 10.15 -19.04 -34.26
CA TYR A 607 9.12 -18.29 -35.00
C TYR A 607 8.16 -19.21 -35.78
N GLY A 608 8.20 -20.51 -35.53
CA GLY A 608 7.22 -21.49 -36.02
C GLY A 608 6.20 -21.84 -34.92
N GLN A 609 6.19 -23.10 -34.51
CA GLN A 609 5.22 -23.62 -33.54
C GLN A 609 5.31 -22.94 -32.18
N TYR A 610 6.51 -22.61 -31.69
CA TYR A 610 6.68 -21.99 -30.38
C TYR A 610 5.97 -20.63 -30.27
N ARG A 611 6.18 -19.74 -31.25
CA ARG A 611 5.44 -18.49 -31.36
C ARG A 611 3.93 -18.72 -31.38
N ASP A 612 3.47 -19.67 -32.20
CA ASP A 612 2.05 -19.93 -32.39
C ASP A 612 1.40 -20.53 -31.12
N ASP A 613 2.14 -21.32 -30.33
CA ASP A 613 1.68 -21.90 -29.06
C ASP A 613 1.42 -20.86 -27.97
N TRP A 614 2.24 -19.80 -27.93
CA TRP A 614 2.14 -18.73 -26.93
C TRP A 614 1.38 -17.50 -27.41
N ARG A 615 0.87 -17.54 -28.63
CA ARG A 615 0.09 -16.46 -29.23
C ARG A 615 -1.30 -16.37 -28.59
N VAL A 616 -1.73 -15.15 -28.32
CA VAL A 616 -3.14 -14.82 -28.04
C VAL A 616 -3.85 -14.64 -29.37
N ASP A 617 -4.79 -15.54 -29.70
CA ASP A 617 -5.51 -15.54 -30.98
C ASP A 617 -7.04 -15.45 -30.86
N ASP A 618 -7.58 -15.57 -29.64
CA ASP A 618 -8.99 -15.31 -29.31
C ASP A 618 -9.14 -14.02 -28.49
N ALA A 619 -10.09 -13.18 -28.88
CA ALA A 619 -10.42 -11.97 -28.12
C ALA A 619 -11.00 -12.27 -26.73
N ALA A 620 -11.52 -13.48 -26.50
CA ALA A 620 -11.99 -13.91 -25.18
C ALA A 620 -10.84 -14.19 -24.19
N ASP A 621 -9.67 -14.57 -24.71
CA ASP A 621 -8.49 -14.89 -23.90
C ASP A 621 -7.57 -13.67 -23.73
N SER A 622 -7.76 -12.64 -24.55
CA SER A 622 -6.98 -11.41 -24.49
C SER A 622 -7.25 -10.57 -23.26
N LEU A 623 -6.18 -10.01 -22.70
CA LEU A 623 -6.20 -9.02 -21.63
C LEU A 623 -6.26 -7.58 -22.15
N PHE A 624 -6.17 -7.39 -23.47
CA PHE A 624 -6.12 -6.08 -24.07
C PHE A 624 -7.50 -5.56 -24.48
N SER A 625 -7.63 -4.24 -24.47
CA SER A 625 -8.79 -3.55 -25.03
C SER A 625 -8.55 -3.19 -26.49
N TYR A 626 -9.61 -3.25 -27.29
CA TYR A 626 -9.55 -3.08 -28.74
C TYR A 626 -10.45 -1.95 -29.24
N GLY A 627 -10.00 -1.29 -30.30
CA GLY A 627 -10.85 -0.42 -31.09
C GLY A 627 -11.98 -1.18 -31.79
N ALA A 628 -12.95 -0.43 -32.32
CA ALA A 628 -14.08 -1.03 -33.01
C ALA A 628 -13.63 -1.81 -34.25
N GLY A 629 -13.83 -3.13 -34.25
CA GLY A 629 -13.46 -4.03 -35.34
C GLY A 629 -12.04 -4.58 -35.27
N GLU A 630 -11.32 -4.30 -34.17
CA GLU A 630 -9.99 -4.85 -33.91
C GLU A 630 -10.06 -6.04 -32.92
N GLY A 631 -8.99 -6.83 -32.91
CA GLY A 631 -8.78 -7.95 -32.01
C GLY A 631 -7.32 -8.41 -32.05
N PRO A 632 -6.96 -9.54 -31.44
CA PRO A 632 -5.57 -10.04 -31.42
C PRO A 632 -4.97 -10.18 -32.84
N ASP A 633 -5.78 -10.66 -33.79
CA ASP A 633 -5.40 -10.78 -35.20
C ASP A 633 -4.98 -9.45 -35.84
N SER A 634 -5.49 -8.32 -35.38
CA SER A 634 -5.13 -7.01 -35.92
C SER A 634 -3.65 -6.67 -35.68
N TYR A 635 -3.04 -7.22 -34.62
CA TYR A 635 -1.66 -6.96 -34.24
C TYR A 635 -0.67 -8.04 -34.68
N TYR A 636 -1.16 -9.20 -35.13
CA TYR A 636 -0.32 -10.32 -35.52
C TYR A 636 0.18 -10.22 -36.96
N LEU A 637 1.51 -10.33 -37.14
CA LEU A 637 2.14 -10.49 -38.45
C LEU A 637 2.81 -11.88 -38.54
N PRO A 638 2.23 -12.84 -39.30
CA PRO A 638 2.68 -14.24 -39.30
C PRO A 638 4.10 -14.45 -39.85
N ASN A 639 4.61 -13.51 -40.64
CA ASN A 639 5.92 -13.60 -41.28
C ASN A 639 6.94 -12.64 -40.64
N TYR A 640 6.62 -12.07 -39.48
CA TYR A 640 7.52 -11.18 -38.75
C TYR A 640 8.05 -11.88 -37.49
N PRO A 641 9.37 -11.84 -37.24
CA PRO A 641 10.41 -11.26 -38.08
C PRO A 641 10.67 -12.13 -39.32
N THR A 642 11.35 -11.59 -40.33
CA THR A 642 11.77 -12.34 -41.52
C THR A 642 13.13 -13.02 -41.35
N GLY A 643 13.89 -12.66 -40.32
CA GLY A 643 15.14 -13.30 -39.92
C GLY A 643 15.50 -13.03 -38.45
N MET A 644 16.40 -13.83 -37.89
CA MET A 644 17.03 -13.54 -36.60
C MET A 644 18.07 -12.42 -36.76
N ILE A 645 18.08 -11.48 -35.82
CA ILE A 645 19.05 -10.39 -35.76
C ILE A 645 19.89 -10.49 -34.49
N GLY A 646 21.16 -10.13 -34.59
CA GLY A 646 22.14 -10.14 -33.51
C GLY A 646 23.37 -9.31 -33.87
N LEU A 647 24.31 -9.17 -32.92
CA LEU A 647 25.50 -8.30 -33.08
C LEU A 647 26.40 -8.70 -34.26
N ASP A 648 26.38 -9.96 -34.69
CA ASP A 648 27.15 -10.45 -35.84
C ASP A 648 26.58 -10.01 -37.20
N ASN A 649 25.39 -9.43 -37.23
CA ASN A 649 24.80 -8.82 -38.42
C ASN A 649 25.32 -7.40 -38.70
N PHE A 650 26.05 -6.78 -37.78
CA PHE A 650 26.53 -5.40 -37.89
C PHE A 650 28.03 -5.31 -38.21
N ASP A 651 28.49 -4.17 -38.75
CA ASP A 651 29.92 -3.94 -38.96
C ASP A 651 30.64 -3.86 -37.60
N PRO A 652 31.79 -4.53 -37.42
CA PRO A 652 32.53 -4.48 -36.16
C PRO A 652 32.90 -3.06 -35.68
N ALA A 653 33.05 -2.10 -36.60
CA ALA A 653 33.30 -0.70 -36.25
C ALA A 653 32.07 -0.02 -35.62
N ASP A 654 30.87 -0.33 -36.12
CA ASP A 654 29.61 0.21 -35.59
C ASP A 654 29.31 -0.41 -34.22
N VAL A 655 29.51 -1.72 -34.07
CA VAL A 655 29.44 -2.40 -32.78
C VAL A 655 30.40 -1.76 -31.77
N SER A 656 31.65 -1.52 -32.16
CA SER A 656 32.64 -0.88 -31.28
C SER A 656 32.25 0.55 -30.89
N ALA A 657 31.55 1.28 -31.77
CA ALA A 657 31.05 2.62 -31.48
C ALA A 657 29.87 2.59 -30.51
N ALA A 658 28.90 1.69 -30.74
CA ALA A 658 27.77 1.45 -29.84
C ALA A 658 28.24 1.01 -28.44
N GLU A 659 29.19 0.07 -28.35
CA GLU A 659 29.80 -0.35 -27.07
C GLU A 659 30.37 0.85 -26.28
N ALA A 660 30.96 1.83 -26.96
CA ALA A 660 31.50 3.03 -26.31
C ALA A 660 30.40 3.95 -25.75
N VAL A 661 29.27 4.08 -26.46
CA VAL A 661 28.09 4.83 -26.01
C VAL A 661 27.48 4.14 -24.79
N VAL A 662 27.22 2.83 -24.89
CA VAL A 662 26.64 2.02 -23.80
C VAL A 662 27.53 2.03 -22.55
N THR A 663 28.86 1.93 -22.72
CA THR A 663 29.81 2.05 -21.60
C THR A 663 29.74 3.43 -20.95
N ALA A 664 29.57 4.49 -21.74
CA ALA A 664 29.45 5.86 -21.22
C ALA A 664 28.13 6.07 -20.46
N GLY A 665 27.07 5.32 -20.82
CA GLY A 665 25.80 5.26 -20.10
C GLY A 665 25.86 4.51 -18.76
N GLY A 666 26.99 3.86 -18.42
CA GLY A 666 27.24 3.28 -17.10
C GLY A 666 27.14 1.75 -17.02
N LEU A 667 26.81 1.07 -18.12
CA LEU A 667 26.76 -0.39 -18.17
C LEU A 667 28.17 -1.00 -18.27
N ALA A 668 28.39 -2.07 -17.52
CA ALA A 668 29.69 -2.75 -17.46
C ALA A 668 29.88 -3.68 -18.67
N PRO A 669 30.97 -3.56 -19.45
CA PRO A 669 31.23 -4.43 -20.58
C PRO A 669 31.26 -5.91 -20.21
N GLY A 670 30.56 -6.73 -21.00
CA GLY A 670 30.53 -8.19 -20.86
C GLY A 670 29.39 -8.75 -20.01
N THR A 671 28.50 -7.91 -19.46
CA THR A 671 27.25 -8.39 -18.86
C THR A 671 26.19 -8.64 -19.94
N LEU A 672 25.11 -9.36 -19.57
CA LEU A 672 23.97 -9.60 -20.47
C LEU A 672 23.31 -8.28 -20.89
N ALA A 673 22.95 -7.44 -19.91
CA ALA A 673 22.31 -6.15 -20.15
C ALA A 673 23.17 -5.22 -21.03
N PHE A 674 24.50 -5.29 -20.92
CA PHE A 674 25.39 -4.55 -21.81
C PHE A 674 25.26 -5.01 -23.27
N GLN A 675 25.21 -6.30 -23.54
CA GLN A 675 25.09 -6.82 -24.93
C GLN A 675 23.73 -6.48 -25.54
N GLN A 676 22.67 -6.58 -24.74
CA GLN A 676 21.30 -6.18 -25.09
C GLN A 676 21.24 -4.70 -25.45
N ALA A 677 21.71 -3.82 -24.57
CA ALA A 677 21.77 -2.38 -24.83
C ALA A 677 22.56 -2.00 -26.10
N VAL A 678 23.63 -2.73 -26.41
CA VAL A 678 24.40 -2.50 -27.64
C VAL A 678 23.57 -2.86 -28.87
N LEU A 679 22.82 -3.97 -28.83
CA LEU A 679 21.94 -4.38 -29.92
C LEU A 679 20.78 -3.39 -30.09
N ASP A 680 20.07 -3.08 -29.01
CA ASP A 680 18.99 -2.08 -28.97
C ASP A 680 19.46 -0.74 -29.59
N TYR A 681 20.61 -0.22 -29.14
CA TYR A 681 21.13 1.06 -29.62
C TYR A 681 21.56 1.00 -31.09
N LEU A 682 22.12 -0.13 -31.56
CA LEU A 682 22.43 -0.30 -32.99
C LEU A 682 21.18 -0.32 -33.87
N LEU A 683 20.06 -0.84 -33.35
CA LEU A 683 18.80 -0.96 -34.07
C LEU A 683 18.01 0.33 -34.09
N THR A 684 18.13 1.15 -33.03
CA THR A 684 17.22 2.28 -32.78
C THR A 684 17.91 3.64 -32.75
N GLU A 685 19.22 3.69 -32.48
CA GLU A 685 19.98 4.89 -32.12
C GLU A 685 19.39 5.66 -30.91
N ASP A 686 18.55 5.01 -30.11
CA ASP A 686 17.84 5.60 -28.97
C ASP A 686 18.54 5.24 -27.65
N GLU A 687 19.12 6.25 -26.98
CA GLU A 687 19.80 6.06 -25.71
C GLU A 687 18.87 5.63 -24.57
N SER A 688 17.54 5.78 -24.69
CA SER A 688 16.60 5.35 -23.64
C SER A 688 16.63 3.83 -23.40
N TYR A 689 17.10 3.03 -24.36
CA TYR A 689 17.30 1.59 -24.17
C TYR A 689 18.49 1.29 -23.23
N ILE A 690 19.45 2.22 -23.11
CA ILE A 690 20.57 2.10 -22.17
C ILE A 690 20.06 2.24 -20.72
N ASP A 691 19.08 3.11 -20.49
CA ASP A 691 18.41 3.26 -19.20
C ASP A 691 17.62 1.99 -18.85
N THR A 692 16.84 1.46 -19.80
CA THR A 692 16.13 0.16 -19.67
C THR A 692 17.09 -0.97 -19.29
N ALA A 693 18.23 -1.07 -19.97
CA ALA A 693 19.22 -2.10 -19.69
C ALA A 693 19.92 -1.89 -18.33
N THR A 694 20.08 -0.65 -17.87
CA THR A 694 20.60 -0.36 -16.51
C THR A 694 19.64 -0.84 -15.43
N ASN A 695 18.34 -0.61 -15.61
CA ASN A 695 17.29 -1.14 -14.72
C ASN A 695 17.26 -2.68 -14.75
N THR A 696 17.37 -3.26 -15.94
CA THR A 696 17.49 -4.72 -16.15
C THR A 696 18.69 -5.31 -15.41
N GLN A 697 19.87 -4.67 -15.49
CA GLN A 697 21.06 -5.10 -14.76
C GLN A 697 20.84 -5.06 -13.25
N THR A 698 20.15 -4.02 -12.75
CA THR A 698 19.83 -3.88 -11.33
C THR A 698 18.88 -4.99 -10.86
N ALA A 699 17.86 -5.33 -11.65
CA ALA A 699 16.96 -6.45 -11.37
C ALA A 699 17.68 -7.80 -11.42
N ILE A 700 18.64 -7.99 -12.34
CA ILE A 700 19.48 -9.18 -12.40
C ILE A 700 20.38 -9.28 -11.16
N ASP A 701 20.98 -8.17 -10.74
CA ASP A 701 21.89 -8.11 -9.60
C ASP A 701 21.17 -8.31 -8.25
N SER A 702 19.87 -8.02 -8.18
CA SER A 702 19.04 -8.24 -6.99
C SER A 702 18.52 -9.68 -6.86
N ARG A 703 18.78 -10.56 -7.83
CA ARG A 703 18.37 -11.97 -7.75
C ARG A 703 19.02 -12.66 -6.54
N PRO A 704 18.30 -13.56 -5.85
CA PRO A 704 18.86 -14.33 -4.73
C PRO A 704 20.12 -15.11 -5.13
N ALA A 705 21.05 -15.29 -4.19
CA ALA A 705 22.31 -15.99 -4.44
C ALA A 705 22.10 -17.47 -4.86
N GLU A 706 20.98 -18.06 -4.47
CA GLU A 706 20.57 -19.42 -4.82
C GLU A 706 19.83 -19.53 -6.16
N ALA A 707 19.49 -18.42 -6.81
CA ALA A 707 18.78 -18.43 -8.08
C ALA A 707 19.60 -19.14 -9.18
N PRO A 708 18.96 -19.84 -10.14
CA PRO A 708 19.71 -20.52 -11.18
C PRO A 708 20.55 -19.53 -12.01
N ALA A 709 21.72 -19.97 -12.45
CA ALA A 709 22.62 -19.15 -13.24
C ALA A 709 21.96 -18.72 -14.56
N ILE A 710 22.24 -17.49 -14.99
CA ILE A 710 21.76 -17.02 -16.30
C ILE A 710 22.42 -17.83 -17.41
N GLU A 711 21.61 -18.40 -18.29
CA GLU A 711 22.05 -19.10 -19.50
C GLU A 711 21.60 -18.33 -20.75
N THR A 712 22.53 -18.04 -21.65
CA THR A 712 22.25 -17.45 -22.97
C THR A 712 22.39 -18.55 -24.03
N PRO A 713 21.33 -19.27 -24.41
CA PRO A 713 21.40 -20.29 -25.46
C PRO A 713 21.92 -19.69 -26.77
N ASP A 714 22.87 -20.38 -27.41
CA ASP A 714 23.34 -20.03 -28.74
C ASP A 714 22.16 -20.04 -29.74
N THR A 715 22.17 -19.10 -30.69
CA THR A 715 21.25 -19.06 -31.82
C THR A 715 21.95 -19.57 -33.09
N ASP A 716 21.23 -20.35 -33.90
CA ASP A 716 21.67 -20.77 -35.24
C ASP A 716 20.94 -19.86 -36.22
N GLY A 717 21.57 -18.73 -36.53
CA GLY A 717 21.02 -17.65 -37.34
C GLY A 717 20.34 -18.16 -38.62
N GLY A 718 19.27 -17.48 -39.02
CA GLY A 718 18.43 -17.91 -40.13
C GLY A 718 17.29 -16.94 -40.39
N GLY A 719 16.43 -17.29 -41.33
CA GLY A 719 15.29 -16.49 -41.71
C GLY A 719 14.46 -17.15 -42.79
N LEU A 720 13.36 -16.51 -43.16
CA LEU A 720 12.47 -16.95 -44.21
C LEU A 720 13.20 -16.98 -45.56
N GLU A 721 12.96 -18.03 -46.34
CA GLU A 721 13.46 -18.13 -47.71
C GLU A 721 12.49 -17.53 -48.73
N GLY A 722 13.04 -17.04 -49.84
CA GLY A 722 12.23 -16.59 -50.98
C GLY A 722 11.53 -15.24 -50.79
N LEU A 723 12.06 -14.40 -49.89
CA LEU A 723 11.61 -13.03 -49.69
C LEU A 723 11.69 -12.21 -50.99
N LEU A 724 10.71 -11.33 -51.17
CA LEU A 724 10.63 -10.32 -52.21
C LEU A 724 10.91 -8.96 -51.60
N THR A 725 11.53 -8.06 -52.35
CA THR A 725 11.82 -6.70 -51.89
C THR A 725 10.75 -5.74 -52.39
N LEU A 726 10.08 -5.05 -51.47
CA LEU A 726 9.33 -3.83 -51.71
C LEU A 726 10.26 -2.64 -51.50
N SER A 727 10.68 -1.97 -52.57
CA SER A 727 11.55 -0.80 -52.51
C SER A 727 10.86 0.46 -52.96
N GLY A 728 11.50 1.59 -52.72
CA GLY A 728 11.13 2.84 -53.37
C GLY A 728 12.07 3.95 -52.95
N LYS A 729 11.80 5.13 -53.52
CA LYS A 729 12.56 6.34 -53.25
C LYS A 729 11.61 7.48 -52.91
N LEU A 730 11.97 8.26 -51.89
CA LEU A 730 11.25 9.49 -51.54
C LEU A 730 11.92 10.70 -52.20
N THR A 731 11.16 11.45 -52.99
CA THR A 731 11.66 12.69 -53.63
C THR A 731 10.71 13.85 -53.44
N SER A 732 11.21 15.08 -53.42
CA SER A 732 10.39 16.29 -53.42
C SER A 732 9.73 16.51 -54.79
N LEU A 733 8.80 17.47 -54.89
CA LEU A 733 8.25 17.92 -56.16
C LEU A 733 9.33 18.41 -57.16
N ALA A 734 10.49 18.86 -56.67
CA ALA A 734 11.62 19.25 -57.50
C ALA A 734 12.53 18.07 -57.90
N GLY A 735 12.24 16.86 -57.43
CA GLY A 735 13.02 15.64 -57.66
C GLY A 735 14.27 15.53 -56.78
N GLU A 736 14.34 16.27 -55.68
CA GLU A 736 15.41 16.17 -54.69
C GLU A 736 15.13 15.03 -53.71
N ASP A 737 16.17 14.31 -53.30
CA ASP A 737 16.03 13.17 -52.40
C ASP A 737 15.63 13.63 -50.98
N ILE A 738 14.66 12.96 -50.36
CA ILE A 738 14.21 13.27 -49.00
C ILE A 738 14.71 12.17 -48.05
N THR A 739 15.59 12.55 -47.12
CA THR A 739 16.18 11.66 -46.11
C THR A 739 15.60 11.91 -44.72
N GLY A 740 15.81 10.99 -43.78
CA GLY A 740 15.27 11.07 -42.41
C GLY A 740 13.75 10.94 -42.32
N ALA A 741 13.09 10.40 -43.35
CA ALA A 741 11.65 10.11 -43.30
C ALA A 741 11.41 8.69 -42.77
N THR A 742 10.34 8.51 -42.01
CA THR A 742 9.88 7.20 -41.57
C THR A 742 8.87 6.67 -42.58
N VAL A 743 9.22 5.58 -43.26
CA VAL A 743 8.35 4.86 -44.19
C VAL A 743 7.65 3.74 -43.44
N THR A 744 6.35 3.62 -43.61
CA THR A 744 5.54 2.58 -42.98
C THR A 744 4.80 1.76 -44.02
N PHE A 745 4.80 0.44 -43.86
CA PHE A 745 3.97 -0.47 -44.63
C PHE A 745 2.95 -1.14 -43.71
N GLN A 746 1.67 -0.86 -43.92
CA GLN A 746 0.57 -1.46 -43.18
C GLN A 746 -0.07 -2.56 -44.03
N PRO A 747 0.09 -3.85 -43.66
CA PRO A 747 -0.56 -4.94 -44.38
C PRO A 747 -2.09 -4.85 -44.31
N THR A 748 -2.78 -5.31 -45.35
CA THR A 748 -4.25 -5.27 -45.41
C THR A 748 -4.88 -5.99 -44.21
N GLY A 749 -5.77 -5.28 -43.51
CA GLY A 749 -6.51 -5.85 -42.37
C GLY A 749 -5.71 -5.94 -41.07
N ARG A 750 -4.53 -5.32 -41.00
CA ARG A 750 -3.71 -5.22 -39.78
C ARG A 750 -3.71 -3.79 -39.24
N SER A 751 -3.58 -3.64 -37.93
CA SER A 751 -3.44 -2.36 -37.23
C SER A 751 -1.98 -2.00 -36.94
N VAL A 752 -1.05 -2.93 -37.18
CA VAL A 752 0.39 -2.74 -37.06
C VAL A 752 1.03 -2.49 -38.42
N SER A 753 2.09 -1.68 -38.42
CA SER A 753 2.87 -1.34 -39.60
C SER A 753 4.31 -1.80 -39.43
N LEU A 754 4.92 -2.26 -40.51
CA LEU A 754 6.39 -2.31 -40.62
C LEU A 754 6.89 -0.88 -40.76
N ALA A 755 8.00 -0.52 -40.12
CA ALA A 755 8.58 0.81 -40.18
C ALA A 755 10.05 0.77 -40.59
N ARG A 756 10.48 1.75 -41.39
CA ARG A 756 11.88 1.91 -41.78
C ARG A 756 12.24 3.37 -42.04
N LEU A 757 13.39 3.81 -41.53
CA LEU A 757 13.98 5.09 -41.91
C LEU A 757 14.56 5.03 -43.33
N THR A 758 14.37 6.10 -44.10
CA THR A 758 15.05 6.26 -45.40
C THR A 758 16.56 6.31 -45.23
N ARG A 759 17.30 5.74 -46.17
CA ARG A 759 18.77 5.83 -46.25
C ARG A 759 19.22 7.22 -46.71
N ASP A 760 20.54 7.46 -46.72
CA ASP A 760 21.16 8.75 -47.08
C ASP A 760 20.82 9.27 -48.50
N ASP A 761 20.25 8.44 -49.36
CA ASP A 761 19.78 8.76 -50.70
C ASP A 761 18.25 8.82 -50.82
N GLY A 762 17.51 8.72 -49.71
CA GLY A 762 16.04 8.71 -49.70
C GLY A 762 15.41 7.36 -50.09
N ASP A 763 16.22 6.32 -50.28
CA ASP A 763 15.74 4.98 -50.62
C ASP A 763 15.27 4.24 -49.36
N PHE A 764 14.25 3.40 -49.53
CA PHE A 764 13.78 2.45 -48.51
C PHE A 764 13.57 1.07 -49.13
N SER A 765 13.57 0.03 -48.28
CA SER A 765 13.25 -1.33 -48.70
C SER A 765 12.68 -2.16 -47.56
N PHE A 766 11.68 -2.99 -47.84
CA PHE A 766 11.16 -4.02 -46.94
C PHE A 766 11.35 -5.39 -47.60
N ASP A 767 11.82 -6.36 -46.83
CA ASP A 767 11.83 -7.76 -47.23
C ASP A 767 10.54 -8.42 -46.76
N MET A 768 9.80 -9.01 -47.70
CA MET A 768 8.41 -9.44 -47.52
C MET A 768 8.19 -10.80 -48.17
N VAL A 769 7.21 -11.57 -47.70
CA VAL A 769 6.84 -12.82 -48.39
C VAL A 769 5.93 -12.55 -49.59
N ALA A 770 5.89 -13.48 -50.54
CA ALA A 770 5.01 -13.38 -51.69
C ALA A 770 3.52 -13.40 -51.27
N GLY A 771 2.73 -12.53 -51.89
CA GLY A 771 1.28 -12.43 -51.70
C GLY A 771 0.82 -11.36 -50.70
N GLU A 772 1.74 -10.73 -49.97
CA GLU A 772 1.39 -9.62 -49.07
C GLU A 772 0.93 -8.38 -49.87
N ASP A 773 -0.15 -7.76 -49.42
CA ASP A 773 -0.72 -6.52 -49.95
C ASP A 773 -0.97 -5.54 -48.80
N GLY A 774 -1.12 -4.26 -49.10
CA GLY A 774 -1.31 -3.25 -48.07
C GLY A 774 -1.19 -1.81 -48.54
N HIS A 775 -0.88 -0.94 -47.58
CA HIS A 775 -0.70 0.48 -47.83
C HIS A 775 0.66 0.95 -47.33
N LEU A 776 1.40 1.60 -48.22
CA LEU A 776 2.67 2.22 -47.92
C LEU A 776 2.46 3.71 -47.65
N ASN A 777 3.01 4.24 -46.57
CA ASN A 777 2.96 5.65 -46.23
C ASN A 777 4.35 6.13 -45.79
N ALA A 778 4.55 7.45 -45.73
CA ALA A 778 5.76 8.02 -45.16
C ALA A 778 5.44 9.32 -44.43
N THR A 779 6.21 9.62 -43.39
CA THR A 779 6.07 10.85 -42.60
C THR A 779 7.45 11.41 -42.25
N ARG A 780 7.55 12.74 -42.19
CA ARG A 780 8.75 13.46 -41.74
C ARG A 780 8.35 14.85 -41.24
N GLY A 781 8.85 15.25 -40.07
CA GLY A 781 8.69 16.62 -39.59
C GLY A 781 9.43 17.64 -40.46
N TYR A 782 9.14 18.92 -40.29
CA TYR A 782 9.94 20.00 -40.89
C TYR A 782 11.24 20.22 -40.09
N ASP A 783 12.36 20.31 -40.80
CA ASP A 783 13.67 20.62 -40.24
C ASP A 783 14.23 21.89 -40.90
N ALA A 784 14.36 22.96 -40.12
CA ALA A 784 14.78 24.27 -40.60
C ALA A 784 16.22 24.33 -41.12
N ASP A 785 17.07 23.36 -40.78
CA ASP A 785 18.47 23.31 -41.22
C ASP A 785 18.62 22.62 -42.59
N THR A 786 17.69 21.72 -42.93
CA THR A 786 17.76 20.89 -44.14
C THR A 786 16.65 21.18 -45.16
N ASP A 787 15.48 21.64 -44.71
CA ASP A 787 14.32 21.88 -45.56
C ASP A 787 14.26 23.31 -46.13
N PRO A 788 13.50 23.52 -47.22
CA PRO A 788 13.23 24.85 -47.74
C PRO A 788 12.51 25.76 -46.74
N GLY A 789 13.02 26.98 -46.55
CA GLY A 789 12.52 27.90 -45.53
C GLY A 789 11.10 28.42 -45.78
N ILE A 790 10.21 28.23 -44.80
CA ILE A 790 8.84 28.73 -44.80
C ILE A 790 8.78 30.17 -44.28
N ASN A 791 8.23 31.07 -45.09
CA ASN A 791 8.25 32.51 -44.82
C ASN A 791 6.88 33.17 -44.97
N ALA A 792 6.79 34.46 -44.61
CA ALA A 792 5.54 35.22 -44.69
C ALA A 792 4.97 35.35 -46.13
N GLY A 793 5.79 35.10 -47.16
CA GLY A 793 5.36 34.98 -48.54
C GLY A 793 4.48 33.75 -48.78
N ASP A 794 4.86 32.60 -48.21
CA ASP A 794 4.07 31.36 -48.28
C ASP A 794 2.70 31.56 -47.64
N ALA A 795 2.68 32.13 -46.42
CA ALA A 795 1.44 32.49 -45.72
C ALA A 795 0.54 33.42 -46.55
N LEU A 796 1.15 34.39 -47.26
CA LEU A 796 0.40 35.28 -48.14
C LEU A 796 -0.18 34.54 -49.35
N ASP A 797 0.54 33.58 -49.90
CA ASP A 797 0.07 32.78 -51.04
C ASP A 797 -1.03 31.79 -50.64
N VAL A 798 -0.95 31.17 -49.45
CA VAL A 798 -2.06 30.42 -48.84
C VAL A 798 -3.28 31.32 -48.66
N LEU A 799 -3.11 32.54 -48.12
CA LEU A 799 -4.21 33.48 -47.94
C LEU A 799 -4.85 33.88 -49.27
N ARG A 800 -4.05 34.04 -50.34
CA ARG A 800 -4.55 34.33 -51.69
C ARG A 800 -5.39 33.18 -52.21
N ILE A 801 -4.92 31.94 -52.07
CA ILE A 801 -5.68 30.73 -52.41
C ILE A 801 -7.02 30.71 -51.67
N ALA A 802 -7.01 30.93 -50.35
CA ALA A 802 -8.20 30.91 -49.51
C ALA A 802 -9.27 31.93 -49.94
N VAL A 803 -8.87 33.09 -50.47
CA VAL A 803 -9.79 34.14 -50.95
C VAL A 803 -10.06 34.09 -52.46
N GLY A 804 -9.61 33.05 -53.15
CA GLY A 804 -9.85 32.86 -54.59
C GLY A 804 -9.00 33.75 -55.50
N LEU A 805 -7.85 34.21 -55.01
CA LEU A 805 -6.84 34.93 -55.80
C LEU A 805 -5.71 33.97 -56.21
N PRO A 806 -5.12 34.14 -57.41
CA PRO A 806 -3.95 33.35 -57.79
C PRO A 806 -2.77 33.66 -56.87
N PRO A 807 -1.96 32.68 -56.45
CA PRO A 807 -0.66 32.90 -55.80
C PRO A 807 0.27 33.89 -56.53
N SER A 808 1.36 34.26 -55.87
CA SER A 808 2.37 35.19 -56.39
C SER A 808 3.04 34.70 -57.68
N PHE A 809 3.13 33.38 -57.86
CA PHE A 809 3.77 32.71 -59.00
C PHE A 809 2.83 32.38 -60.18
N GLY A 810 1.52 32.53 -60.02
CA GLY A 810 0.55 32.20 -61.08
C GLY A 810 -0.70 31.50 -60.54
N PRO A 811 -1.51 30.87 -61.41
CA PRO A 811 -2.56 29.96 -60.98
C PRO A 811 -1.97 28.82 -60.13
N ALA A 812 -2.63 28.48 -59.02
CA ALA A 812 -2.25 27.34 -58.18
C ALA A 812 -2.49 26.01 -58.93
N GLU A 813 -1.57 25.07 -58.76
CA GLU A 813 -1.72 23.68 -59.20
C GLU A 813 -2.31 22.82 -58.06
N ALA A 814 -2.67 21.56 -58.36
CA ALA A 814 -3.32 20.66 -57.41
C ALA A 814 -2.52 20.50 -56.10
N GLN A 815 -1.20 20.33 -56.23
CA GLN A 815 -0.24 20.17 -55.14
C GLN A 815 -0.16 21.41 -54.25
N ASN A 816 -0.33 22.61 -54.82
CA ASN A 816 -0.36 23.85 -54.06
C ASN A 816 -1.59 23.96 -53.16
N PHE A 817 -2.71 23.34 -53.54
CA PHE A 817 -3.88 23.30 -52.66
C PHE A 817 -3.66 22.36 -51.48
N VAL A 818 -2.97 21.23 -51.69
CA VAL A 818 -2.57 20.32 -50.60
C VAL A 818 -1.57 20.99 -49.67
N ALA A 819 -0.53 21.63 -50.21
CA ALA A 819 0.48 22.33 -49.40
C ALA A 819 -0.12 23.50 -48.59
N ALA A 820 -1.24 24.07 -49.05
CA ALA A 820 -1.92 25.20 -48.40
C ALA A 820 -2.85 24.79 -47.25
N ASP A 821 -3.13 23.50 -47.07
CA ASP A 821 -4.01 22.93 -46.04
C ASP A 821 -3.14 22.35 -44.92
N ILE A 822 -2.75 23.21 -43.97
CA ILE A 822 -1.79 22.84 -42.91
C ILE A 822 -2.48 22.17 -41.73
N ASP A 823 -3.76 22.46 -41.51
CA ASP A 823 -4.56 21.84 -40.45
C ASP A 823 -5.17 20.48 -40.86
N GLY A 824 -5.15 20.15 -42.16
CA GLY A 824 -5.60 18.88 -42.71
C GLY A 824 -7.13 18.77 -42.77
N ASP A 825 -7.88 19.88 -42.68
CA ASP A 825 -9.35 19.90 -42.69
C ASP A 825 -9.97 19.66 -44.09
N ARG A 826 -9.11 19.45 -45.09
CA ARG A 826 -9.43 19.23 -46.50
C ARG A 826 -9.83 20.49 -47.25
N ARG A 827 -9.43 21.67 -46.76
CA ARG A 827 -9.71 22.99 -47.33
C ARG A 827 -8.49 23.89 -47.14
N ALA A 828 -8.30 24.86 -48.03
CA ALA A 828 -7.31 25.91 -47.86
C ALA A 828 -8.01 27.19 -47.43
N THR A 829 -7.78 27.62 -46.20
CA THR A 829 -8.48 28.72 -45.54
C THR A 829 -7.55 29.83 -45.07
N ALA A 830 -8.14 30.90 -44.52
CA ALA A 830 -7.36 31.96 -43.88
C ALA A 830 -6.79 31.51 -42.51
N GLY A 831 -7.30 30.42 -41.93
CA GLY A 831 -6.73 29.78 -40.74
C GLY A 831 -5.36 29.19 -41.06
N ASP A 832 -5.28 28.42 -42.15
CA ASP A 832 -4.02 27.84 -42.62
C ASP A 832 -2.95 28.90 -42.87
N ALA A 833 -3.34 29.98 -43.54
CA ALA A 833 -2.44 31.11 -43.79
C ALA A 833 -1.92 31.74 -42.49
N LEU A 834 -2.74 31.77 -41.43
CA LEU A 834 -2.34 32.29 -40.13
C LEU A 834 -1.35 31.36 -39.44
N ASP A 835 -1.54 30.05 -39.53
CA ASP A 835 -0.64 29.07 -38.94
C ASP A 835 0.72 29.00 -39.65
N VAL A 836 0.71 29.05 -40.99
CA VAL A 836 1.94 29.25 -41.78
C VAL A 836 2.64 30.56 -41.39
N LEU A 837 1.89 31.66 -41.18
CA LEU A 837 2.47 32.94 -40.76
C LEU A 837 3.09 32.86 -39.37
N ARG A 838 2.39 32.24 -38.41
CA ARG A 838 2.88 32.05 -37.04
C ARG A 838 4.20 31.31 -37.05
N HIS A 839 4.28 30.18 -37.76
CA HIS A 839 5.52 29.45 -37.94
C HIS A 839 6.62 30.32 -38.57
N ALA A 840 6.31 31.00 -39.67
CA ALA A 840 7.26 31.87 -40.39
C ALA A 840 7.83 33.03 -39.54
N VAL A 841 7.13 33.46 -38.48
CA VAL A 841 7.59 34.52 -37.56
C VAL A 841 8.06 33.99 -36.20
N GLY A 842 8.18 32.67 -36.03
CA GLY A 842 8.65 32.05 -34.79
C GLY A 842 7.64 32.13 -33.64
N LEU A 843 6.35 32.14 -33.95
CA LEU A 843 5.27 32.02 -32.97
C LEU A 843 4.76 30.58 -32.93
N GLU A 844 4.33 30.14 -31.75
CA GLU A 844 3.62 28.87 -31.59
C GLU A 844 2.33 28.85 -32.41
N SER A 845 2.03 27.69 -32.99
CA SER A 845 0.83 27.41 -33.76
C SER A 845 0.32 26.02 -33.37
N GLU A 846 -0.99 25.81 -33.50
CA GLU A 846 -1.63 24.51 -33.32
C GLU A 846 -1.19 23.51 -34.40
N HIS A 847 -0.79 23.98 -35.58
CA HIS A 847 -0.39 23.16 -36.72
C HIS A 847 0.96 23.62 -37.28
N THR A 848 1.93 22.70 -37.38
CA THR A 848 3.27 23.01 -37.87
C THR A 848 3.55 22.38 -39.24
N PRO A 849 4.41 23.00 -40.06
CA PRO A 849 4.87 22.41 -41.30
C PRO A 849 5.43 21.00 -41.14
N HIS A 850 5.18 20.15 -42.13
CA HIS A 850 5.61 18.75 -42.16
C HIS A 850 5.54 18.22 -43.59
N TRP A 851 6.24 17.12 -43.86
CA TRP A 851 6.18 16.44 -45.15
C TRP A 851 5.06 15.41 -45.20
N THR A 852 4.29 15.44 -46.28
CA THR A 852 3.33 14.38 -46.63
C THR A 852 3.69 13.79 -47.97
N PHE A 853 3.58 12.47 -48.10
CA PHE A 853 4.04 11.74 -49.29
C PHE A 853 2.87 11.10 -50.03
N PHE A 854 2.99 11.03 -51.36
CA PHE A 854 1.98 10.53 -52.28
C PHE A 854 2.62 9.61 -53.30
N ALA A 855 1.89 8.64 -53.84
CA ALA A 855 2.37 7.81 -54.93
C ALA A 855 2.88 8.68 -56.10
N ALA A 856 4.09 8.40 -56.62
CA ALA A 856 4.70 9.24 -57.65
C ALA A 856 3.91 9.26 -58.98
N ASP A 857 3.02 8.29 -59.20
CA ASP A 857 2.13 8.19 -60.36
C ASP A 857 0.72 8.75 -60.10
N THR A 858 0.51 9.48 -58.99
CA THR A 858 -0.77 10.15 -58.69
C THR A 858 -1.23 11.04 -59.84
N ASP A 859 -2.44 10.77 -60.37
CA ASP A 859 -3.08 11.58 -61.41
C ASP A 859 -3.71 12.84 -60.79
N TRP A 860 -2.87 13.84 -60.53
CA TRP A 860 -3.26 15.11 -59.89
C TRP A 860 -4.36 15.87 -60.65
N ASP A 861 -4.39 15.76 -61.99
CA ASP A 861 -5.39 16.42 -62.83
C ASP A 861 -6.80 15.81 -62.66
N ALA A 862 -6.89 14.55 -62.25
CA ALA A 862 -8.17 13.85 -62.06
C ALA A 862 -8.87 14.16 -60.73
N LEU A 863 -8.17 14.76 -59.76
CA LEU A 863 -8.65 14.94 -58.38
C LEU A 863 -9.55 16.17 -58.18
N ASP A 864 -9.67 17.08 -59.16
CA ASP A 864 -10.47 18.31 -59.09
C ASP A 864 -10.23 19.11 -57.78
N LEU A 865 -8.95 19.30 -57.43
CA LEU A 865 -8.55 20.00 -56.21
C LEU A 865 -8.70 21.51 -56.32
N GLY A 866 -9.02 22.13 -55.18
CA GLY A 866 -9.14 23.58 -55.05
C GLY A 866 -9.26 24.00 -53.59
N ALA A 867 -9.40 25.30 -53.33
CA ALA A 867 -9.43 25.83 -51.95
C ALA A 867 -10.57 25.25 -51.06
N SER A 868 -11.62 24.67 -51.66
CA SER A 868 -12.72 24.04 -50.93
C SER A 868 -12.64 22.51 -50.83
N ASN A 869 -11.65 21.90 -51.48
CA ASN A 869 -11.41 20.46 -51.54
C ASN A 869 -9.92 20.20 -51.88
N THR A 870 -9.13 19.87 -50.87
CA THR A 870 -7.70 19.51 -50.99
C THR A 870 -7.50 18.00 -50.79
N SER A 871 -8.59 17.23 -50.76
CA SER A 871 -8.59 15.81 -50.37
C SER A 871 -7.85 14.94 -51.39
N VAL A 872 -6.74 14.36 -50.97
CA VAL A 872 -5.98 13.33 -51.69
C VAL A 872 -5.56 12.25 -50.68
N SER A 873 -5.48 10.98 -51.12
CA SER A 873 -4.94 9.92 -50.26
C SER A 873 -3.43 10.06 -50.22
N SER A 874 -2.86 10.21 -49.03
CA SER A 874 -1.41 10.05 -48.83
C SER A 874 -1.00 8.60 -49.07
N GLY A 875 0.30 8.38 -49.26
CA GLY A 875 0.90 7.07 -49.48
C GLY A 875 0.62 6.47 -50.85
N ALA A 876 0.80 5.15 -50.94
CA ALA A 876 0.60 4.34 -52.12
C ALA A 876 -0.04 2.99 -51.74
N ALA A 877 -1.01 2.53 -52.53
CA ALA A 877 -1.54 1.17 -52.39
C ALA A 877 -0.55 0.17 -53.00
N VAL A 878 -0.32 -0.94 -52.31
CA VAL A 878 0.55 -2.02 -52.75
C VAL A 878 -0.31 -3.27 -52.99
N ASP A 879 -0.43 -3.68 -54.25
CA ASP A 879 -1.09 -4.93 -54.61
C ASP A 879 -0.27 -6.14 -54.15
N ALA A 880 -0.92 -7.31 -54.06
CA ALA A 880 -0.29 -8.56 -53.63
C ALA A 880 1.03 -8.85 -54.36
N LEU A 881 2.14 -8.85 -53.61
CA LEU A 881 3.48 -8.97 -54.16
C LEU A 881 3.69 -10.32 -54.86
N ALA A 882 4.05 -10.28 -56.15
CA ALA A 882 4.38 -11.47 -56.93
C ALA A 882 5.85 -11.51 -57.39
N ALA A 883 6.54 -10.38 -57.32
CA ALA A 883 7.97 -10.20 -57.58
C ALA A 883 8.45 -8.95 -56.82
N ASN A 884 9.76 -8.67 -56.82
CA ASN A 884 10.29 -7.40 -56.31
C ASN A 884 9.56 -6.23 -56.98
N PHE A 885 9.17 -5.25 -56.18
CA PHE A 885 8.30 -4.16 -56.61
C PHE A 885 8.84 -2.83 -56.11
N ASP A 886 8.80 -1.81 -56.96
CA ASP A 886 9.31 -0.48 -56.68
C ASP A 886 8.17 0.53 -56.65
N VAL A 887 8.05 1.26 -55.53
CA VAL A 887 6.97 2.20 -55.22
C VAL A 887 7.58 3.56 -54.86
N PRO A 888 8.00 4.37 -55.87
CA PRO A 888 8.47 5.72 -55.61
C PRO A 888 7.34 6.59 -55.08
N MET A 889 7.66 7.48 -54.15
CA MET A 889 6.71 8.45 -53.60
C MET A 889 7.27 9.87 -53.69
N THR A 890 6.37 10.82 -53.97
CA THR A 890 6.67 12.23 -54.04
C THR A 890 6.16 12.95 -52.80
N GLY A 891 7.05 13.64 -52.10
CA GLY A 891 6.80 14.45 -50.92
C GLY A 891 6.39 15.87 -51.27
N ILE A 892 5.41 16.39 -50.52
CA ILE A 892 4.99 17.79 -50.51
C ILE A 892 5.22 18.32 -49.10
N LEU A 893 5.97 19.43 -48.99
CA LEU A 893 6.16 20.13 -47.72
C LEU A 893 4.94 21.01 -47.44
N ILE A 894 4.12 20.61 -46.47
CA ILE A 894 2.91 21.31 -46.07
C ILE A 894 3.30 22.65 -45.42
N GLY A 895 2.64 23.73 -45.84
CA GLY A 895 2.91 25.11 -45.43
C GLY A 895 3.93 25.85 -46.31
N ASN A 896 4.60 25.16 -47.25
CA ASN A 896 5.52 25.77 -48.21
C ASN A 896 4.81 25.94 -49.58
N MET A 897 4.81 27.16 -50.13
CA MET A 897 4.15 27.48 -51.40
C MET A 897 5.16 27.56 -52.55
N GLU A 898 5.97 26.52 -52.71
CA GLU A 898 6.93 26.41 -53.81
C GLU A 898 6.27 26.37 -55.19
N THR A 899 7.04 26.86 -56.18
CA THR A 899 6.67 26.71 -57.59
C THR A 899 6.79 25.25 -58.00
N VAL A 900 5.66 24.64 -58.34
CA VAL A 900 5.61 23.30 -58.93
C VAL A 900 6.25 23.35 -60.32
N VAL A 901 7.25 22.49 -60.57
CA VAL A 901 7.92 22.39 -61.87
C VAL A 901 7.38 21.13 -62.56
N GLY A 902 6.48 21.32 -63.53
CA GLY A 902 5.90 20.23 -64.32
C GLY A 902 6.80 19.65 -65.41
#